data_AF-A0A225DPH3-F1
#
_entry.id   AF-A0A225DPH3-F1
#
_cell.length_a   1.000
_cell.length_b   1.000
_cell.length_c   1.000
_cell.angle_alpha   90.00
_cell.angle_beta   90.00
_cell.angle_gamma   90.00
#
_symmetry.space_group_name_H-M   'P 1'
#
loop_
_entity.id
_entity.type
_entity.pdbx_description
1 polymer ?
#
loop_
_entity_poly.entity_id
_entity_poly.type
_entity_poly.pdbx_seq_one_letter_code
_entity_poly.pdbx_strand_id
1 'polypeptide(L)'
;MSAIPRCVRITPVSPNRTILRVDPFEDRLVPSLTVQFDYSQDTSGLFSNPAAQASLQFAADTLTAQITSDLPAIVPNAAAGNTWSAVFPNPSTGATDEIPNLTVPQDTIVVYVGGRPLNGTEAGQGGPGGYQAGGSTAWVNSIVNRGPIGYGSWGGAISFDTNQHWYFGSDPNTIPAGEIDFYSVATHELGHVLGFGTSTAWSDLIQNGHFIGAATTALAGSSPAISADGAHFAMDTHSPGCNCPACVAARMAAADGQNGVSMQPILNTNQRVGFSELDYAALKDMGWQISDSAFSGSSITASPPPASPPAAVVPPVTPPTLPTVTPANVIPGLAPGAATTPTGSGTTDSTTAAPQTGSKITDNAAVTSTPTTTTTGITTNTSTGGLPAGTPASQVAIVSGSGDGSIQVCLVGTNGQLTPVGDPLYPFPGFTGTVRAVAADLTDDGTADIVAGVGPGGGSQIAVLDGRTFTPAAASFSAFEPSFNGGVFLAAGDIGNTGKDDLIVTPDDGGGARVRILGLNDGQLNSVVPDFFGINDPNFRGGARTAVADVNGDGMPDLIVAAGTGGGPRVSIIDGRTLLSGTHQNLVPDFFAFDPTLTNGVYVAAGQVAGGGTDLVFGAGPGGGPRMLVVSAQTLMADGSAVALANPAFDTFVGNASDRGGVRVAVKNGNVVAGSGSGPLVQVYTGNASGGFTLATATDPLAATTNDGIYVG
;
A
#
# COMPACT_ATOMS: atom_id res chain seq x y z
N MET A 1 -34.29 60.61 -54.80
CA MET A 1 -33.42 60.77 -53.61
C MET A 1 -33.89 59.80 -52.54
N SER A 2 -33.03 58.86 -52.12
CA SER A 2 -33.16 58.11 -50.86
C SER A 2 -31.76 57.59 -50.51
N ALA A 3 -31.42 57.47 -49.23
CA ALA A 3 -30.04 57.35 -48.76
C ALA A 3 -29.78 56.05 -47.99
N ILE A 4 -28.55 55.55 -48.09
CA ILE A 4 -28.00 54.42 -47.30
C ILE A 4 -26.60 54.83 -46.81
N PRO A 5 -26.25 54.66 -45.52
CA PRO A 5 -24.94 55.04 -44.98
C PRO A 5 -23.85 53.96 -45.17
N ARG A 6 -22.60 54.36 -44.92
CA ARG A 6 -21.37 53.66 -45.36
C ARG A 6 -20.91 52.52 -44.44
N CYS A 7 -20.23 51.55 -45.05
CA CYS A 7 -19.46 50.49 -44.39
C CYS A 7 -18.03 50.96 -44.03
N VAL A 8 -17.48 50.49 -42.91
CA VAL A 8 -16.06 50.62 -42.53
C VAL A 8 -15.49 49.24 -42.24
N ARG A 9 -14.29 48.98 -42.74
CA ARG A 9 -13.61 47.67 -42.73
C ARG A 9 -12.44 47.73 -41.74
N ILE A 10 -12.36 46.79 -40.81
CA ILE A 10 -11.20 46.63 -39.91
C ILE A 10 -10.62 45.23 -40.11
N THR A 11 -9.31 45.16 -40.30
CA THR A 11 -8.53 43.92 -40.52
C THR A 11 -7.95 43.47 -39.17
N PRO A 12 -8.02 42.17 -38.80
CA PRO A 12 -7.39 41.69 -37.57
C PRO A 12 -5.86 41.63 -37.70
N VAL A 13 -5.17 41.91 -36.59
CA VAL A 13 -3.71 41.87 -36.47
C VAL A 13 -3.27 40.51 -35.91
N SER A 14 -2.23 39.92 -36.48
CA SER A 14 -1.63 38.67 -35.99
C SER A 14 -0.77 38.91 -34.73
N PRO A 15 -0.92 38.12 -33.66
CA PRO A 15 -0.01 38.19 -32.51
C PRO A 15 1.31 37.45 -32.76
N ASN A 16 2.34 37.84 -32.00
CA ASN A 16 3.72 37.34 -32.12
C ASN A 16 3.83 35.83 -31.83
N ARG A 17 4.74 35.17 -32.57
CA ARG A 17 5.07 33.76 -32.40
C ARG A 17 6.12 33.59 -31.30
N THR A 18 5.70 33.35 -30.07
CA THR A 18 6.61 32.92 -28.99
C THR A 18 7.22 31.58 -29.36
N ILE A 19 8.55 31.51 -29.46
CA ILE A 19 9.28 30.25 -29.63
C ILE A 19 9.33 29.58 -28.27
N LEU A 20 8.54 28.51 -28.09
CA LEU A 20 8.70 27.61 -26.95
C LEU A 20 10.12 27.03 -27.01
N ARG A 21 10.92 27.30 -25.98
CA ARG A 21 12.04 26.42 -25.66
C ARG A 21 11.44 25.17 -25.08
N VAL A 22 11.78 24.03 -25.66
CA VAL A 22 11.67 22.75 -24.97
C VAL A 22 12.85 22.75 -24.00
N ASP A 23 12.57 23.03 -22.73
CA ASP A 23 13.49 22.61 -21.69
C ASP A 23 13.49 21.08 -21.70
N PRO A 24 14.65 20.42 -21.82
CA PRO A 24 14.70 18.97 -21.76
C PRO A 24 14.18 18.54 -20.39
N PHE A 25 13.29 17.56 -20.36
CA PHE A 25 12.86 16.92 -19.12
C PHE A 25 14.10 16.45 -18.36
N GLU A 26 14.21 16.81 -17.08
CA GLU A 26 15.19 16.18 -16.20
C GLU A 26 14.74 14.72 -16.01
N ASP A 27 15.62 13.79 -16.38
CA ASP A 27 15.37 12.35 -16.19
C ASP A 27 15.21 12.07 -14.70
N ARG A 28 13.97 11.83 -14.25
CA ARG A 28 13.67 11.34 -12.90
C ARG A 28 14.05 9.86 -12.78
N LEU A 29 15.36 9.64 -12.71
CA LEU A 29 15.98 8.39 -12.26
C LEU A 29 15.39 7.99 -10.90
N VAL A 30 14.80 6.80 -10.83
CA VAL A 30 14.46 6.15 -9.55
C VAL A 30 15.38 4.95 -9.40
N PRO A 31 16.46 5.11 -8.60
CA PRO A 31 16.83 4.07 -7.67
C PRO A 31 17.14 4.69 -6.30
N SER A 32 16.29 4.44 -5.30
CA SER A 32 16.68 4.64 -3.89
C SER A 32 17.43 3.40 -3.41
N LEU A 33 18.56 3.59 -2.75
CA LEU A 33 19.33 2.49 -2.16
C LEU A 33 18.44 1.67 -1.21
N THR A 34 18.55 0.34 -1.25
CA THR A 34 17.80 -0.60 -0.40
C THR A 34 18.73 -1.26 0.61
N VAL A 35 18.36 -1.28 1.88
CA VAL A 35 19.04 -2.09 2.91
C VAL A 35 18.27 -3.38 3.14
N GLN A 36 18.87 -4.51 2.80
CA GLN A 36 18.35 -5.84 3.10
C GLN A 36 19.02 -6.35 4.38
N PHE A 37 18.27 -6.42 5.49
CA PHE A 37 18.78 -7.01 6.73
C PHE A 37 18.73 -8.54 6.69
N ASP A 38 19.82 -9.16 7.14
CA ASP A 38 19.93 -10.61 7.32
C ASP A 38 20.14 -10.92 8.81
N TYR A 39 19.15 -11.59 9.39
CA TYR A 39 19.09 -11.98 10.81
C TYR A 39 19.64 -13.38 11.09
N SER A 40 20.15 -14.11 10.07
CA SER A 40 20.61 -15.50 10.22
C SER A 40 21.79 -15.65 11.20
N GLN A 41 22.49 -14.56 11.48
CA GLN A 41 23.62 -14.49 12.40
C GLN A 41 23.27 -13.91 13.79
N ASP A 42 21.99 -13.62 14.07
CA ASP A 42 21.56 -13.23 15.42
C ASP A 42 21.30 -14.45 16.31
N THR A 43 22.35 -14.95 16.97
CA THR A 43 22.21 -16.02 17.97
C THR A 43 21.77 -15.50 19.34
N SER A 44 21.71 -14.18 19.54
CA SER A 44 21.27 -13.59 20.82
C SER A 44 19.75 -13.54 20.96
N GLY A 45 19.03 -13.52 19.84
CA GLY A 45 17.58 -13.35 19.80
C GLY A 45 17.12 -11.91 20.00
N LEU A 46 18.01 -10.91 19.97
CA LEU A 46 17.67 -9.49 20.00
C LEU A 46 16.64 -9.14 18.91
N PHE A 47 16.82 -9.67 17.70
CA PHE A 47 15.91 -9.50 16.57
C PHE A 47 14.83 -10.58 16.48
N SER A 48 14.65 -11.41 17.51
CA SER A 48 13.37 -12.11 17.73
C SER A 48 12.28 -11.15 18.26
N ASN A 49 12.66 -9.92 18.66
CA ASN A 49 11.73 -8.84 19.00
C ASN A 49 11.28 -8.09 17.72
N PRO A 50 9.99 -8.11 17.34
CA PRO A 50 9.49 -7.39 16.17
C PRO A 50 9.69 -5.87 16.25
N ALA A 51 9.71 -5.28 17.45
CA ALA A 51 9.95 -3.84 17.62
C ALA A 51 11.42 -3.47 17.32
N ALA A 52 12.37 -4.37 17.59
CA ALA A 52 13.77 -4.18 17.23
C ALA A 52 13.97 -4.23 15.72
N GLN A 53 13.35 -5.21 15.05
CA GLN A 53 13.36 -5.29 13.58
C GLN A 53 12.74 -4.03 12.95
N ALA A 54 11.55 -3.63 13.42
CA ALA A 54 10.86 -2.44 12.92
C ALA A 54 11.71 -1.17 13.10
N SER A 55 12.25 -0.94 14.31
CA SER A 55 13.10 0.22 14.59
C SER A 55 14.39 0.25 13.73
N LEU A 56 14.98 -0.92 13.45
CA LEU A 56 16.12 -1.06 12.52
C LEU A 56 15.73 -0.76 11.07
N GLN A 57 14.61 -1.30 10.59
CA GLN A 57 14.10 -1.04 9.24
C GLN A 57 13.80 0.45 9.05
N PHE A 58 13.26 1.12 10.07
CA PHE A 58 12.99 2.54 9.99
C PHE A 58 14.24 3.39 9.81
N ALA A 59 15.31 3.06 10.54
CA ALA A 59 16.59 3.74 10.42
C ALA A 59 17.15 3.59 8.99
N ALA A 60 17.08 2.39 8.42
CA ALA A 60 17.46 2.15 7.03
C ALA A 60 16.60 2.93 6.02
N ASP A 61 15.28 2.77 6.06
CA ASP A 61 14.38 3.38 5.09
C ASP A 61 14.50 4.92 5.10
N THR A 62 14.59 5.51 6.30
CA THR A 62 14.76 6.98 6.44
C THR A 62 16.09 7.47 5.90
N LEU A 63 17.16 6.71 6.13
CA LEU A 63 18.52 7.04 5.71
C LEU A 63 18.71 6.84 4.19
N THR A 64 18.16 5.77 3.61
CA THR A 64 18.36 5.47 2.19
C THR A 64 17.35 6.13 1.25
N ALA A 65 16.22 6.64 1.76
CA ALA A 65 15.28 7.45 0.97
C ALA A 65 15.94 8.69 0.30
N GLN A 66 17.09 9.15 0.80
CA GLN A 66 17.85 10.25 0.23
C GLN A 66 19.03 9.81 -0.66
N ILE A 67 19.35 8.52 -0.76
CA ILE A 67 20.51 8.00 -1.48
C ILE A 67 20.08 7.44 -2.83
N THR A 68 20.48 8.12 -3.90
CA THR A 68 20.06 7.87 -5.29
C THR A 68 21.10 7.10 -6.12
N SER A 69 21.94 6.31 -5.46
CA SER A 69 23.12 5.67 -6.08
C SER A 69 22.77 4.34 -6.75
N ASP A 70 23.04 4.22 -8.06
CA ASP A 70 22.94 2.95 -8.80
C ASP A 70 24.08 2.00 -8.39
N LEU A 71 23.72 0.82 -7.87
CA LEU A 71 24.67 -0.24 -7.49
C LEU A 71 24.38 -1.52 -8.29
N PRO A 72 25.20 -1.88 -9.31
CA PRO A 72 24.99 -3.07 -10.13
C PRO A 72 24.84 -4.36 -9.30
N ALA A 73 23.97 -5.28 -9.71
CA ALA A 73 23.79 -6.55 -9.00
C ALA A 73 25.07 -7.40 -8.96
N ILE A 74 25.37 -8.03 -7.82
CA ILE A 74 26.40 -9.08 -7.72
C ILE A 74 25.70 -10.43 -7.89
N VAL A 75 25.86 -11.05 -9.07
CA VAL A 75 25.33 -12.39 -9.38
C VAL A 75 26.49 -13.34 -9.68
N PRO A 76 26.91 -14.19 -8.71
CA PRO A 76 28.04 -15.10 -8.90
C PRO A 76 27.79 -16.17 -9.95
N ASN A 77 28.83 -16.52 -10.71
CA ASN A 77 28.79 -17.63 -11.67
C ASN A 77 29.99 -18.54 -11.46
N ALA A 78 29.91 -19.38 -10.42
CA ALA A 78 30.95 -20.34 -10.07
C ALA A 78 31.25 -21.34 -11.21
N ALA A 79 30.27 -21.66 -12.07
CA ALA A 79 30.46 -22.52 -13.23
C ALA A 79 31.33 -21.87 -14.33
N ALA A 80 31.43 -20.53 -14.35
CA ALA A 80 32.34 -19.78 -15.21
C ALA A 80 33.71 -19.49 -14.54
N GLY A 81 33.96 -20.00 -13.33
CA GLY A 81 35.21 -19.76 -12.59
C GLY A 81 35.29 -18.37 -11.92
N ASN A 82 34.20 -17.62 -11.89
CA ASN A 82 34.08 -16.38 -11.13
C ASN A 82 33.47 -16.71 -9.75
N THR A 83 34.22 -16.45 -8.68
CA THR A 83 33.78 -16.64 -7.30
C THR A 83 34.07 -15.40 -6.46
N TRP A 84 33.33 -15.25 -5.37
CA TRP A 84 33.69 -14.31 -4.32
C TRP A 84 33.14 -14.78 -2.98
N SER A 85 33.55 -14.14 -1.90
CA SER A 85 32.96 -14.26 -0.59
C SER A 85 32.82 -12.90 0.06
N ALA A 86 31.66 -12.67 0.67
CA ALA A 86 31.43 -11.56 1.59
C ALA A 86 32.09 -11.88 2.94
N VAL A 87 32.91 -10.98 3.49
CA VAL A 87 33.68 -11.20 4.72
C VAL A 87 33.35 -10.10 5.73
N PHE A 88 32.88 -10.44 6.92
CA PHE A 88 32.42 -9.46 7.91
C PHE A 88 32.59 -9.98 9.35
N PRO A 89 32.63 -9.10 10.37
CA PRO A 89 32.55 -9.55 11.76
C PRO A 89 31.14 -10.09 12.03
N ASN A 90 31.03 -11.38 12.37
CA ASN A 90 29.79 -12.02 12.79
C ASN A 90 29.15 -11.20 13.94
N PRO A 91 27.91 -10.74 13.80
CA PRO A 91 27.33 -9.79 14.77
C PRO A 91 27.14 -10.40 16.17
N SER A 92 26.90 -11.71 16.30
CA SER A 92 26.76 -12.35 17.61
C SER A 92 28.06 -12.77 18.30
N THR A 93 29.19 -12.88 17.59
CA THR A 93 30.44 -13.41 18.19
C THR A 93 31.65 -12.49 18.05
N GLY A 94 31.65 -11.58 17.08
CA GLY A 94 32.80 -10.74 16.74
C GLY A 94 33.94 -11.48 16.02
N ALA A 95 33.80 -12.79 15.79
CA ALA A 95 34.69 -13.54 14.91
C ALA A 95 34.45 -13.14 13.44
N THR A 96 35.43 -13.36 12.56
CA THR A 96 35.24 -13.16 11.12
C THR A 96 34.42 -14.30 10.53
N ASP A 97 33.29 -13.95 9.93
CA ASP A 97 32.47 -14.83 9.09
C ASP A 97 32.74 -14.60 7.61
N GLU A 98 32.45 -15.63 6.82
CA GLU A 98 32.59 -15.62 5.36
C GLU A 98 31.36 -16.28 4.71
N ILE A 99 30.65 -15.53 3.86
CA ILE A 99 29.52 -16.05 3.08
C ILE A 99 29.95 -16.21 1.61
N PRO A 100 30.22 -17.44 1.15
CA PRO A 100 30.71 -17.70 -0.19
C PRO A 100 29.60 -17.53 -1.23
N ASN A 101 29.92 -16.80 -2.30
CA ASN A 101 29.05 -16.48 -3.43
C ASN A 101 27.71 -15.88 -3.00
N LEU A 102 27.74 -14.92 -2.08
CA LEU A 102 26.58 -14.07 -1.77
C LEU A 102 26.03 -13.45 -3.06
N THR A 103 24.71 -13.49 -3.23
CA THR A 103 24.04 -12.77 -4.32
C THR A 103 23.48 -11.48 -3.75
N VAL A 104 23.77 -10.36 -4.39
CA VAL A 104 23.30 -9.03 -3.97
C VAL A 104 22.50 -8.42 -5.12
N PRO A 105 21.21 -8.08 -4.92
CA PRO A 105 20.40 -7.44 -5.95
C PRO A 105 20.97 -6.08 -6.41
N GLN A 106 20.47 -5.57 -7.53
CA GLN A 106 20.77 -4.19 -7.93
C GLN A 106 20.23 -3.22 -6.87
N ASP A 107 20.92 -2.10 -6.65
CA ASP A 107 20.55 -1.02 -5.73
C ASP A 107 20.37 -1.46 -4.28
N THR A 108 20.92 -2.62 -3.91
CA THR A 108 20.81 -3.21 -2.57
C THR A 108 22.17 -3.34 -1.89
N ILE A 109 22.20 -3.10 -0.58
CA ILE A 109 23.25 -3.59 0.34
C ILE A 109 22.66 -4.61 1.34
N VAL A 110 23.43 -5.65 1.67
CA VAL A 110 23.03 -6.72 2.60
C VAL A 110 23.75 -6.54 3.94
N VAL A 111 23.01 -6.33 5.01
CA VAL A 111 23.57 -6.05 6.34
C VAL A 111 23.21 -7.17 7.31
N TYR A 112 24.24 -7.92 7.76
CA TYR A 112 24.09 -8.97 8.76
C TYR A 112 24.00 -8.35 10.15
N VAL A 113 22.90 -8.61 10.86
CA VAL A 113 22.62 -7.95 12.15
C VAL A 113 22.37 -8.95 13.27
N GLY A 114 22.72 -8.55 14.48
CA GLY A 114 22.57 -9.37 15.68
C GLY A 114 22.99 -8.65 16.95
N GLY A 115 22.74 -9.27 18.09
CA GLY A 115 23.19 -8.79 19.40
C GLY A 115 24.39 -9.57 19.93
N ARG A 116 25.26 -8.88 20.70
CA ARG A 116 26.21 -9.51 21.65
C ARG A 116 26.64 -8.50 22.73
N PRO A 117 27.22 -8.94 23.86
CA PRO A 117 27.94 -8.04 24.75
C PRO A 117 29.10 -7.35 24.02
N LEU A 118 29.13 -6.01 24.01
CA LEU A 118 30.30 -5.24 23.52
C LEU A 118 31.27 -4.96 24.68
N ASN A 119 32.57 -4.88 24.37
CA ASN A 119 33.65 -4.86 25.38
C ASN A 119 34.11 -3.44 25.79
N GLY A 120 33.27 -2.42 25.56
CA GLY A 120 33.57 -1.02 25.83
C GLY A 120 32.33 -0.24 26.28
N THR A 121 32.20 1.00 25.81
CA THR A 121 31.05 1.88 26.10
C THR A 121 30.12 2.06 24.90
N GLU A 122 30.39 1.36 23.81
CA GLU A 122 29.66 1.43 22.55
C GLU A 122 28.32 0.70 22.67
N ALA A 123 27.23 1.36 22.27
CA ALA A 123 25.91 0.74 22.21
C ALA A 123 25.71 -0.09 20.93
N GLY A 124 26.47 0.21 19.88
CA GLY A 124 26.50 -0.52 18.60
C GLY A 124 27.93 -0.67 18.07
N GLN A 125 28.07 -1.50 17.05
CA GLN A 125 29.30 -1.64 16.26
C GLN A 125 28.95 -2.09 14.84
N GLY A 126 28.86 -1.13 13.93
CA GLY A 126 28.63 -1.28 12.50
C GLY A 126 29.91 -1.11 11.67
N GLY A 127 29.88 -1.62 10.44
CA GLY A 127 30.94 -1.38 9.48
C GLY A 127 30.75 -2.10 8.15
N PRO A 128 31.45 -1.65 7.09
CA PRO A 128 31.37 -2.26 5.78
C PRO A 128 32.04 -3.64 5.81
N GLY A 129 31.48 -4.57 5.05
CA GLY A 129 32.08 -5.89 4.88
C GLY A 129 33.24 -5.86 3.88
N GLY A 130 34.30 -6.59 4.19
CA GLY A 130 35.35 -6.92 3.22
C GLY A 130 34.88 -7.95 2.20
N TYR A 131 35.78 -8.33 1.30
CA TYR A 131 35.54 -9.36 0.31
C TYR A 131 36.81 -10.16 -0.01
N GLN A 132 36.63 -11.38 -0.48
CA GLN A 132 37.64 -12.14 -1.24
C GLN A 132 37.05 -12.42 -2.62
N ALA A 133 37.73 -12.09 -3.72
CA ALA A 133 37.22 -12.30 -5.08
C ALA A 133 38.25 -12.99 -5.98
N GLY A 134 37.78 -13.91 -6.83
CA GLY A 134 38.61 -14.67 -7.75
C GLY A 134 37.90 -14.92 -9.08
N GLY A 135 38.69 -15.11 -10.15
CA GLY A 135 38.18 -15.31 -11.51
C GLY A 135 38.72 -14.27 -12.48
N SER A 136 37.87 -13.83 -13.41
CA SER A 136 38.24 -12.85 -14.43
C SER A 136 38.48 -11.44 -13.85
N THR A 137 39.38 -10.67 -14.46
CA THR A 137 39.65 -9.28 -14.04
C THR A 137 38.41 -8.39 -14.10
N ALA A 138 37.52 -8.62 -15.09
CA ALA A 138 36.25 -7.91 -15.20
C ALA A 138 35.33 -8.18 -13.99
N TRP A 139 35.23 -9.44 -13.57
CA TRP A 139 34.45 -9.85 -12.40
C TRP A 139 34.99 -9.28 -11.08
N VAL A 140 36.31 -9.38 -10.88
CA VAL A 140 36.96 -8.79 -9.69
C VAL A 140 36.71 -7.28 -9.66
N ASN A 141 36.87 -6.59 -10.79
CA ASN A 141 36.61 -5.15 -10.89
C ASN A 141 35.13 -4.78 -10.67
N SER A 142 34.16 -5.61 -11.08
CA SER A 142 32.73 -5.35 -10.81
C SER A 142 32.37 -5.49 -9.32
N ILE A 143 33.15 -6.28 -8.56
CA ILE A 143 33.05 -6.26 -7.10
C ILE A 143 33.77 -5.04 -6.58
N VAL A 144 35.09 -4.88 -6.78
CA VAL A 144 35.92 -3.83 -6.16
C VAL A 144 35.31 -2.43 -6.32
N ASN A 145 34.78 -2.12 -7.51
CA ASN A 145 34.31 -0.79 -7.89
C ASN A 145 32.78 -0.66 -7.95
N ARG A 146 32.03 -1.53 -7.25
CA ARG A 146 30.55 -1.52 -7.27
C ARG A 146 29.94 -0.19 -6.80
N GLY A 147 30.60 0.51 -5.88
CA GLY A 147 30.13 1.74 -5.27
C GLY A 147 31.29 2.59 -4.70
N PRO A 148 30.97 3.74 -4.08
CA PRO A 148 31.93 4.84 -3.92
C PRO A 148 32.98 4.63 -2.81
N ILE A 149 32.69 3.82 -1.81
CA ILE A 149 33.52 3.68 -0.59
C ILE A 149 34.58 2.57 -0.64
N GLY A 150 34.74 1.91 -1.80
CA GLY A 150 35.52 0.69 -1.92
C GLY A 150 34.82 -0.52 -1.28
N TYR A 151 35.60 -1.57 -1.00
CA TYR A 151 35.14 -2.85 -0.42
C TYR A 151 34.01 -3.56 -1.18
N GLY A 152 33.72 -3.08 -2.39
CA GLY A 152 32.64 -3.54 -3.25
C GLY A 152 31.23 -3.24 -2.77
N SER A 153 31.07 -2.29 -1.83
CA SER A 153 29.78 -1.64 -1.48
C SER A 153 28.59 -2.60 -1.49
N TRP A 154 28.78 -3.79 -0.93
CA TRP A 154 27.80 -4.89 -0.96
C TRP A 154 26.96 -4.94 0.31
N GLY A 155 27.43 -4.26 1.37
CA GLY A 155 26.86 -4.26 2.70
C GLY A 155 27.92 -4.51 3.77
N GLY A 156 27.56 -5.21 4.84
CA GLY A 156 28.43 -5.40 5.99
C GLY A 156 27.72 -6.04 7.17
N ALA A 157 28.04 -5.61 8.38
CA ALA A 157 27.40 -6.12 9.59
C ALA A 157 27.25 -5.06 10.68
N ILE A 158 26.25 -5.23 11.55
CA ILE A 158 26.03 -4.40 12.75
C ILE A 158 25.78 -5.30 13.96
N SER A 159 26.55 -5.07 15.02
CA SER A 159 26.39 -5.72 16.33
C SER A 159 25.80 -4.72 17.31
N PHE A 160 24.69 -5.03 17.97
CA PHE A 160 24.13 -4.17 19.04
C PHE A 160 24.47 -4.74 20.42
N ASP A 161 24.80 -3.88 21.39
CA ASP A 161 25.15 -4.34 22.73
C ASP A 161 23.92 -4.87 23.49
N THR A 162 23.93 -6.16 23.80
CA THR A 162 22.84 -6.83 24.53
C THR A 162 22.79 -6.46 26.02
N ASN A 163 23.78 -5.74 26.54
CA ASN A 163 23.73 -5.21 27.91
C ASN A 163 22.94 -3.89 28.03
N GLN A 164 22.62 -3.24 26.90
CA GLN A 164 21.92 -1.96 26.91
C GLN A 164 20.41 -2.12 27.09
N HIS A 165 19.80 -1.11 27.70
CA HIS A 165 18.36 -1.04 27.88
C HIS A 165 17.75 -0.28 26.69
N TRP A 166 17.25 -1.01 25.71
CA TRP A 166 16.83 -0.46 24.42
C TRP A 166 15.39 0.06 24.41
N TYR A 167 15.22 1.33 24.03
CA TYR A 167 13.94 1.89 23.63
C TYR A 167 13.70 1.64 22.14
N PHE A 168 12.69 0.82 21.83
CA PHE A 168 12.26 0.50 20.46
C PHE A 168 11.03 1.27 19.99
N GLY A 169 10.54 2.20 20.80
CA GLY A 169 9.25 2.85 20.54
C GLY A 169 9.28 3.86 19.40
N SER A 170 8.07 4.24 18.99
CA SER A 170 7.79 5.11 17.85
C SER A 170 7.89 6.60 18.16
N ASP A 171 7.60 7.02 19.38
CA ASP A 171 7.47 8.42 19.77
C ASP A 171 8.74 8.92 20.50
N PRO A 172 9.58 9.76 19.87
CA PRO A 172 10.83 10.25 20.47
C PRO A 172 10.62 11.07 21.74
N ASN A 173 9.39 11.53 22.04
CA ASN A 173 9.06 12.27 23.26
C ASN A 173 8.80 11.34 24.47
N THR A 174 8.78 10.02 24.27
CA THR A 174 8.43 9.03 25.30
C THR A 174 9.59 8.13 25.72
N ILE A 175 10.81 8.40 25.25
CA ILE A 175 12.03 7.65 25.61
C ILE A 175 12.20 7.66 27.14
N PRO A 176 12.12 6.51 27.83
CA PRO A 176 12.22 6.46 29.28
C PRO A 176 13.61 6.84 29.79
N ALA A 177 13.67 7.49 30.95
CA ALA A 177 14.93 7.86 31.57
C ALA A 177 15.77 6.63 31.93
N GLY A 178 16.91 6.46 31.26
CA GLY A 178 17.82 5.34 31.43
C GLY A 178 17.70 4.23 30.37
N GLU A 179 16.81 4.37 29.39
CA GLU A 179 16.87 3.61 28.14
C GLU A 179 17.71 4.36 27.08
N ILE A 180 18.11 3.66 26.01
CA ILE A 180 18.83 4.20 24.86
C ILE A 180 17.93 4.05 23.62
N ASP A 181 17.74 5.13 22.87
CA ASP A 181 16.98 5.11 21.62
C ASP A 181 17.65 4.24 20.55
N PHE A 182 17.04 3.09 20.25
CA PHE A 182 17.60 2.10 19.33
C PHE A 182 17.72 2.65 17.90
N TYR A 183 16.74 3.45 17.45
CA TYR A 183 16.75 4.06 16.12
C TYR A 183 17.98 4.96 15.92
N SER A 184 18.35 5.75 16.94
CA SER A 184 19.50 6.65 16.86
C SER A 184 20.81 5.90 16.68
N VAL A 185 21.01 4.82 17.44
CA VAL A 185 22.19 3.96 17.29
C VAL A 185 22.14 3.22 15.96
N ALA A 186 21.01 2.64 15.55
CA ALA A 186 20.87 1.97 14.26
C ALA A 186 21.20 2.89 13.07
N THR A 187 20.75 4.15 13.12
CA THR A 187 21.07 5.18 12.10
C THR A 187 22.58 5.47 12.05
N HIS A 188 23.22 5.61 13.21
CA HIS A 188 24.66 5.84 13.34
C HIS A 188 25.49 4.65 12.80
N GLU A 189 25.17 3.42 13.20
CA GLU A 189 25.88 2.23 12.73
C GLU A 189 25.70 1.97 11.22
N LEU A 190 24.54 2.33 10.66
CA LEU A 190 24.32 2.32 9.20
C LEU A 190 25.21 3.35 8.48
N GLY A 191 25.49 4.51 9.09
CA GLY A 191 26.49 5.45 8.59
C GLY A 191 27.88 4.83 8.49
N HIS A 192 28.30 4.04 9.49
CA HIS A 192 29.55 3.28 9.43
C HIS A 192 29.53 2.20 8.34
N VAL A 193 28.42 1.49 8.12
CA VAL A 193 28.25 0.56 6.98
C VAL A 193 28.38 1.29 5.63
N LEU A 194 27.87 2.52 5.51
CA LEU A 194 28.07 3.40 4.36
C LEU A 194 29.45 4.09 4.30
N GLY A 195 30.40 3.70 5.16
CA GLY A 195 31.81 4.03 5.04
C GLY A 195 32.31 5.19 5.92
N PHE A 196 31.46 5.80 6.76
CA PHE A 196 31.94 6.79 7.73
C PHE A 196 32.98 6.17 8.66
N GLY A 197 34.11 6.83 8.85
CA GLY A 197 35.20 6.38 9.73
C GLY A 197 35.93 5.10 9.32
N THR A 198 35.37 4.32 8.41
CA THR A 198 35.84 2.97 8.03
C THR A 198 36.41 2.91 6.61
N SER A 199 36.07 3.88 5.74
CA SER A 199 36.50 3.91 4.34
C SER A 199 37.69 4.85 4.07
N THR A 200 38.38 4.60 2.95
CA THR A 200 39.36 5.55 2.40
C THR A 200 38.65 6.81 1.89
N ALA A 201 37.45 6.71 1.33
CA ALA A 201 36.65 7.85 0.89
C ALA A 201 36.38 8.86 2.02
N TRP A 202 36.19 8.40 3.26
CA TRP A 202 36.11 9.26 4.45
C TRP A 202 37.49 9.81 4.85
N SER A 203 38.49 8.95 5.00
CA SER A 203 39.79 9.35 5.56
C SER A 203 40.67 10.20 4.62
N ASP A 204 40.51 10.06 3.30
CA ASP A 204 41.15 10.92 2.29
C ASP A 204 40.59 12.36 2.33
N LEU A 205 39.40 12.55 2.90
CA LEU A 205 38.75 13.85 3.12
C LEU A 205 39.07 14.46 4.50
N ILE A 206 40.00 13.88 5.27
CA ILE A 206 40.43 14.44 6.55
C ILE A 206 41.80 15.14 6.40
N GLN A 207 41.84 16.44 6.68
CA GLN A 207 43.07 17.22 6.71
C GLN A 207 43.16 18.06 7.98
N ASN A 208 44.30 17.99 8.68
CA ASN A 208 44.55 18.75 9.93
C ASN A 208 43.43 18.61 10.97
N GLY A 209 42.83 17.42 11.11
CA GLY A 209 41.74 17.15 12.06
C GLY A 209 40.38 17.72 11.66
N HIS A 210 40.16 18.06 10.39
CA HIS A 210 38.89 18.58 9.87
C HIS A 210 38.46 17.82 8.61
N PHE A 211 37.16 17.68 8.40
CA PHE A 211 36.57 17.08 7.20
C PHE A 211 36.47 18.13 6.09
N ILE A 212 37.33 18.01 5.08
CA ILE A 212 37.48 18.99 3.99
C ILE A 212 36.62 18.69 2.75
N GLY A 213 35.59 17.86 2.90
CA GLY A 213 34.57 17.65 1.87
C GLY A 213 33.94 18.97 1.40
N ALA A 214 33.70 19.09 0.09
CA ALA A 214 33.28 20.34 -0.54
C ALA A 214 31.80 20.67 -0.23
N ALA A 215 30.91 19.68 -0.31
CA ALA A 215 29.51 19.83 0.06
C ALA A 215 29.36 20.08 1.57
N THR A 216 30.04 19.30 2.42
CA THR A 216 30.04 19.48 3.87
C THR A 216 30.60 20.84 4.27
N THR A 217 31.72 21.28 3.69
CA THR A 217 32.31 22.61 3.98
C THR A 217 31.41 23.75 3.50
N ALA A 218 30.76 23.61 2.34
CA ALA A 218 29.83 24.61 1.82
C ALA A 218 28.58 24.75 2.68
N LEU A 219 28.01 23.63 3.15
CA LEU A 219 26.84 23.60 4.03
C LEU A 219 27.19 24.10 5.45
N ALA A 220 28.31 23.65 6.01
CA ALA A 220 28.79 24.03 7.34
C ALA A 220 29.27 25.50 7.43
N GLY A 221 29.61 26.12 6.30
CA GLY A 221 30.33 27.40 6.24
C GLY A 221 31.83 27.31 6.57
N SER A 222 32.28 26.17 7.12
CA SER A 222 33.66 25.80 7.39
C SER A 222 33.79 24.29 7.55
N SER A 223 34.90 23.69 7.13
CA SER A 223 35.18 22.25 7.30
C SER A 223 34.99 21.80 8.76
N PRO A 224 34.06 20.88 9.09
CA PRO A 224 33.82 20.45 10.46
C PRO A 224 35.03 19.78 11.09
N ALA A 225 35.19 19.91 12.41
CA ALA A 225 36.22 19.19 13.15
C ALA A 225 35.89 17.69 13.23
N ILE A 226 36.95 16.87 13.27
CA ILE A 226 36.89 15.42 13.46
C ILE A 226 37.24 15.08 14.92
N SER A 227 36.62 14.05 15.47
CA SER A 227 36.92 13.54 16.82
C SER A 227 38.34 12.96 16.92
N ALA A 228 38.83 12.74 18.14
CA ALA A 228 40.18 12.21 18.36
C ALA A 228 40.38 10.76 17.85
N ASP A 229 39.31 10.01 17.64
CA ASP A 229 39.33 8.66 17.05
C ASP A 229 39.47 8.66 15.51
N GLY A 230 39.22 9.79 14.84
CA GLY A 230 39.31 9.91 13.38
C GLY A 230 38.13 9.35 12.58
N ALA A 231 37.17 8.71 13.27
CA ALA A 231 36.03 8.01 12.66
C ALA A 231 34.73 8.83 12.67
N HIS A 232 34.64 9.86 13.51
CA HIS A 232 33.43 10.67 13.70
C HIS A 232 33.70 12.16 13.49
N PHE A 233 32.63 12.94 13.26
CA PHE A 233 32.68 14.37 13.54
C PHE A 233 32.96 14.61 15.03
N ALA A 234 33.55 15.76 15.36
CA ALA A 234 33.76 16.14 16.75
C ALA A 234 32.43 16.20 17.52
N MET A 235 32.47 15.93 18.83
CA MET A 235 31.29 16.12 19.69
C MET A 235 30.76 17.55 19.58
N ASP A 236 29.43 17.71 19.68
CA ASP A 236 28.74 18.98 19.48
C ASP A 236 28.91 19.57 18.06
N THR A 237 29.14 18.73 17.05
CA THR A 237 29.02 19.15 15.63
C THR A 237 27.55 19.23 15.24
N HIS A 238 27.17 20.31 14.56
CA HIS A 238 25.79 20.65 14.24
C HIS A 238 25.63 21.07 12.77
N SER A 239 24.53 20.68 12.12
CA SER A 239 24.20 21.16 10.76
C SER A 239 23.67 22.61 10.79
N PRO A 240 24.14 23.55 9.95
CA PRO A 240 23.63 24.92 10.00
C PRO A 240 22.22 25.10 9.41
N GLY A 241 21.45 25.99 10.03
CA GLY A 241 20.67 26.95 9.24
C GLY A 241 19.33 26.53 8.62
N CYS A 242 18.38 25.97 9.38
CA CYS A 242 16.96 26.13 9.01
C CYS A 242 16.53 27.60 9.21
N ASN A 243 16.73 28.44 8.19
CA ASN A 243 16.46 29.89 8.21
C ASN A 243 14.96 30.25 8.11
N CYS A 244 14.12 29.67 8.99
CA CYS A 244 12.71 30.03 9.11
C CYS A 244 12.42 30.76 10.44
N PRO A 245 11.68 31.89 10.47
CA PRO A 245 11.40 32.60 11.73
C PRO A 245 10.60 31.78 12.76
N ALA A 246 9.73 30.86 12.32
CA ALA A 246 9.02 29.94 13.21
C ALA A 246 9.97 28.95 13.91
N CYS A 247 11.06 28.57 13.23
CA CYS A 247 12.09 27.67 13.73
C CYS A 247 12.81 28.27 14.95
N VAL A 248 13.02 29.60 14.98
CA VAL A 248 13.73 30.29 16.07
C VAL A 248 12.97 30.23 17.41
N ALA A 249 11.63 30.20 17.37
CA ALA A 249 10.81 30.12 18.58
C ALA A 249 10.73 28.70 19.16
N ALA A 250 10.74 27.66 18.32
CA ALA A 250 10.77 26.26 18.75
C ALA A 250 12.15 25.84 19.30
N ARG A 251 13.24 26.34 18.69
CA ARG A 251 14.64 25.94 18.98
C ARG A 251 15.18 26.28 20.37
N MET A 252 14.48 27.12 21.14
CA MET A 252 14.82 27.44 22.54
C MET A 252 13.96 26.67 23.56
N ALA A 253 13.06 25.80 23.11
CA ALA A 253 12.05 25.13 23.95
C ALA A 253 11.91 23.61 23.72
N ALA A 254 12.47 23.05 22.64
CA ALA A 254 12.40 21.62 22.34
C ALA A 254 13.49 20.82 23.10
N ALA A 255 13.11 19.65 23.61
CA ALA A 255 13.97 18.78 24.43
C ALA A 255 14.74 17.72 23.60
N ASP A 256 14.78 17.85 22.28
CA ASP A 256 14.94 16.75 21.32
C ASP A 256 16.25 16.74 20.52
N GLY A 257 17.12 17.75 20.68
CA GLY A 257 18.49 17.72 20.13
C GLY A 257 18.59 17.74 18.60
N GLN A 258 17.52 18.14 17.89
CA GLN A 258 17.32 18.07 16.42
C GLN A 258 18.29 18.91 15.53
N ASN A 259 19.50 19.17 15.98
CA ASN A 259 20.49 19.91 15.19
C ASN A 259 21.91 19.34 15.30
N GLY A 260 22.13 18.31 16.12
CA GLY A 260 23.38 17.54 16.16
C GLY A 260 23.47 16.52 15.02
N VAL A 261 24.68 16.21 14.58
CA VAL A 261 24.93 15.18 13.56
C VAL A 261 24.74 13.76 14.13
N SER A 262 24.34 12.81 13.29
CA SER A 262 24.29 11.40 13.69
C SER A 262 25.70 10.85 13.90
N MET A 263 26.65 11.21 13.03
CA MET A 263 28.01 10.68 13.05
C MET A 263 28.96 11.41 14.03
N GLN A 264 28.50 11.65 15.26
CA GLN A 264 29.32 12.10 16.40
C GLN A 264 29.55 10.95 17.40
N PRO A 265 30.65 10.91 18.17
CA PRO A 265 31.08 9.72 18.90
C PRO A 265 30.23 9.35 20.13
N ILE A 266 29.30 10.22 20.56
CA ILE A 266 28.42 9.99 21.71
C ILE A 266 27.02 10.50 21.36
N LEU A 267 26.02 9.63 21.48
CA LEU A 267 24.61 9.97 21.34
C LEU A 267 23.95 10.18 22.73
N ASN A 268 23.08 11.18 22.84
CA ASN A 268 22.34 11.45 24.08
C ASN A 268 21.25 10.39 24.29
N THR A 269 21.24 9.74 25.46
CA THR A 269 20.36 8.58 25.70
C THR A 269 18.86 8.92 25.77
N ASN A 270 18.51 10.17 26.04
CA ASN A 270 17.13 10.65 26.17
C ASN A 270 16.63 11.45 24.94
N GLN A 271 17.29 11.35 23.79
CA GLN A 271 16.96 12.09 22.57
C GLN A 271 17.04 11.17 21.35
N ARG A 272 16.18 11.41 20.35
CA ARG A 272 16.28 10.75 19.05
C ARG A 272 17.11 11.59 18.09
N VAL A 273 18.20 11.02 17.58
CA VAL A 273 19.11 11.64 16.61
C VAL A 273 18.99 10.89 15.28
N GLY A 274 18.50 11.57 14.25
CA GLY A 274 18.47 11.06 12.87
C GLY A 274 19.69 11.54 12.07
N PHE A 275 19.82 11.04 10.84
CA PHE A 275 20.85 11.47 9.90
C PHE A 275 20.58 12.92 9.45
N SER A 276 21.55 13.83 9.64
CA SER A 276 21.39 15.25 9.37
C SER A 276 21.77 15.63 7.94
N GLU A 277 21.39 16.83 7.49
CA GLU A 277 21.84 17.38 6.20
C GLU A 277 23.38 17.40 6.08
N LEU A 278 24.11 17.57 7.20
CA LEU A 278 25.58 17.56 7.22
C LEU A 278 26.16 16.15 7.09
N ASP A 279 25.50 15.13 7.64
CA ASP A 279 25.85 13.72 7.43
C ASP A 279 25.60 13.34 5.95
N TYR A 280 24.47 13.75 5.36
CA TYR A 280 24.20 13.56 3.93
C TYR A 280 25.20 14.30 3.02
N ALA A 281 25.65 15.49 3.41
CA ALA A 281 26.69 16.22 2.68
C ALA A 281 28.01 15.45 2.65
N ALA A 282 28.37 14.79 3.76
CA ALA A 282 29.58 13.98 3.81
C ALA A 282 29.47 12.68 3.00
N LEU A 283 28.29 12.02 2.95
CA LEU A 283 28.06 10.93 1.98
C LEU A 283 28.27 11.42 0.53
N LYS A 284 27.75 12.62 0.19
CA LYS A 284 27.89 13.23 -1.14
C LYS A 284 29.36 13.49 -1.50
N ASP A 285 30.15 14.00 -0.55
CA ASP A 285 31.60 14.20 -0.72
C ASP A 285 32.38 12.89 -0.81
N MET A 286 31.97 11.85 -0.08
CA MET A 286 32.53 10.49 -0.18
C MET A 286 32.17 9.79 -1.50
N GLY A 287 31.33 10.38 -2.35
CA GLY A 287 30.99 9.90 -3.68
C GLY A 287 29.65 9.19 -3.81
N TRP A 288 28.84 9.11 -2.75
CA TRP A 288 27.45 8.67 -2.89
C TRP A 288 26.62 9.71 -3.65
N GLN A 289 25.72 9.24 -4.52
CA GLN A 289 24.70 10.10 -5.13
C GLN A 289 23.59 10.32 -4.09
N ILE A 290 23.32 11.58 -3.78
CA ILE A 290 22.36 12.02 -2.76
C ILE A 290 21.37 12.99 -3.40
N SER A 291 20.08 12.76 -3.18
CA SER A 291 18.97 13.59 -3.63
C SER A 291 19.09 15.02 -3.10
N ASP A 292 18.71 16.01 -3.90
CA ASP A 292 18.72 17.41 -3.46
C ASP A 292 17.62 17.71 -2.41
N SER A 293 16.64 16.81 -2.22
CA SER A 293 15.71 16.83 -1.09
C SER A 293 16.39 16.67 0.28
N ALA A 294 17.60 16.11 0.33
CA ALA A 294 18.37 15.94 1.57
C ALA A 294 18.93 17.25 2.14
N PHE A 295 18.81 18.36 1.41
CA PHE A 295 19.38 19.68 1.74
C PHE A 295 18.33 20.80 1.73
N SER A 296 17.03 20.45 1.67
CA SER A 296 15.96 21.42 1.43
C SER A 296 15.19 21.86 2.68
N GLY A 297 15.79 21.79 3.88
CA GLY A 297 15.31 22.51 5.07
C GLY A 297 13.92 22.12 5.60
N SER A 298 13.35 20.99 5.16
CA SER A 298 12.09 20.45 5.69
C SER A 298 12.35 19.72 7.01
N SER A 299 11.60 20.08 8.05
CA SER A 299 11.78 19.53 9.40
C SER A 299 11.58 18.01 9.46
N ILE A 300 12.60 17.29 9.91
CA ILE A 300 12.58 15.84 10.15
C ILE A 300 11.77 15.46 11.41
N THR A 301 10.44 15.57 11.35
CA THR A 301 9.59 14.78 12.26
C THR A 301 9.56 13.34 11.78
N ALA A 302 10.43 12.50 12.35
CA ALA A 302 10.56 11.09 12.00
C ALA A 302 9.24 10.33 12.30
N SER A 303 8.45 10.03 11.25
CA SER A 303 7.27 9.16 11.36
C SER A 303 7.70 7.70 11.56
N PRO A 304 7.19 6.98 12.57
CA PRO A 304 7.73 5.68 13.00
C PRO A 304 7.63 4.55 11.95
N PRO A 305 8.38 3.44 12.15
CA PRO A 305 8.49 2.35 11.18
C PRO A 305 7.17 1.76 10.69
N PRO A 306 7.13 1.30 9.42
CA PRO A 306 6.43 0.06 9.11
C PRO A 306 7.18 -1.14 9.72
N ALA A 307 6.43 -2.15 10.17
CA ALA A 307 7.03 -3.37 10.72
C ALA A 307 7.75 -4.20 9.64
N SER A 308 8.88 -4.81 10.00
CA SER A 308 9.68 -5.65 9.10
C SER A 308 8.93 -6.89 8.59
N PRO A 309 9.26 -7.38 7.38
CA PRO A 309 8.70 -8.62 6.87
C PRO A 309 9.14 -9.83 7.72
N PRO A 310 8.33 -10.91 7.79
CA PRO A 310 8.70 -12.12 8.51
C PRO A 310 9.96 -12.77 7.93
N ALA A 311 10.82 -13.29 8.81
CA ALA A 311 12.07 -13.93 8.42
C ALA A 311 11.88 -15.03 7.36
N ALA A 312 12.76 -15.05 6.36
CA ALA A 312 12.70 -16.02 5.27
C ALA A 312 12.76 -17.45 5.81
N VAL A 313 11.78 -18.28 5.44
CA VAL A 313 11.76 -19.70 5.80
C VAL A 313 12.87 -20.42 5.02
N VAL A 314 13.96 -20.74 5.71
CA VAL A 314 15.04 -21.57 5.19
C VAL A 314 14.47 -22.98 4.89
N PRO A 315 14.64 -23.53 3.67
CA PRO A 315 14.19 -24.89 3.38
C PRO A 315 14.97 -25.91 4.23
N PRO A 316 14.33 -27.01 4.69
CA PRO A 316 14.95 -27.92 5.64
C PRO A 316 16.19 -28.60 5.06
N VAL A 317 17.33 -28.41 5.72
CA VAL A 317 18.58 -29.10 5.42
C VAL A 317 18.40 -30.61 5.66
N THR A 318 18.52 -31.41 4.60
CA THR A 318 18.50 -32.87 4.70
C THR A 318 19.70 -33.39 5.50
N PRO A 319 19.50 -34.17 6.58
CA PRO A 319 20.61 -34.80 7.30
C PRO A 319 21.40 -35.78 6.43
N PRO A 320 22.70 -35.99 6.68
CA PRO A 320 23.52 -36.92 5.91
C PRO A 320 23.05 -38.36 6.08
N THR A 321 22.95 -39.08 4.96
CA THR A 321 22.53 -40.48 4.90
C THR A 321 23.56 -41.43 5.53
N LEU A 322 23.12 -42.27 6.48
CA LEU A 322 23.83 -43.51 6.84
C LEU A 322 23.27 -44.72 6.07
N PRO A 323 24.05 -45.80 5.89
CA PRO A 323 23.87 -46.71 4.77
C PRO A 323 22.76 -47.77 4.92
N THR A 324 22.33 -48.26 3.76
CA THR A 324 21.35 -49.33 3.51
C THR A 324 21.55 -50.62 4.31
N VAL A 325 20.43 -51.20 4.76
CA VAL A 325 20.28 -52.64 5.04
C VAL A 325 19.20 -53.20 4.10
N THR A 326 19.51 -54.28 3.39
CA THR A 326 18.69 -54.93 2.35
C THR A 326 17.82 -56.10 2.88
N PRO A 327 16.83 -56.62 2.11
CA PRO A 327 15.51 -56.96 2.66
C PRO A 327 15.09 -58.44 2.67
N ALA A 328 13.91 -58.70 3.27
CA ALA A 328 13.01 -59.85 3.10
C ALA A 328 11.60 -59.40 3.59
N ASN A 329 10.41 -59.69 3.01
CA ASN A 329 9.87 -60.50 1.88
C ASN A 329 8.61 -59.74 1.34
N VAL A 330 8.17 -59.69 0.06
CA VAL A 330 7.84 -60.76 -0.93
C VAL A 330 6.50 -61.48 -0.57
N ILE A 331 5.31 -61.23 -1.19
CA ILE A 331 4.95 -60.36 -2.35
C ILE A 331 3.66 -59.45 -2.24
N PRO A 332 2.43 -59.74 -2.78
CA PRO A 332 1.80 -58.78 -3.72
C PRO A 332 0.34 -58.31 -3.44
N GLY A 333 -0.08 -57.20 -4.09
CA GLY A 333 -1.46 -57.12 -4.61
C GLY A 333 -2.15 -55.74 -4.75
N LEU A 334 -2.23 -55.25 -5.99
CA LEU A 334 -3.38 -54.56 -6.62
C LEU A 334 -3.94 -53.23 -6.06
N ALA A 335 -3.89 -52.21 -6.92
CA ALA A 335 -4.90 -51.16 -7.07
C ALA A 335 -5.84 -51.52 -8.25
N PRO A 336 -6.90 -50.75 -8.60
CA PRO A 336 -7.76 -49.88 -7.79
C PRO A 336 -9.28 -50.15 -7.98
N GLY A 337 -10.11 -49.66 -7.05
CA GLY A 337 -11.51 -49.28 -7.30
C GLY A 337 -12.62 -50.32 -7.09
N ALA A 338 -13.54 -50.03 -6.15
CA ALA A 338 -14.97 -50.37 -6.17
C ALA A 338 -15.68 -49.71 -4.97
N ALA A 339 -16.93 -49.29 -5.14
CA ALA A 339 -17.75 -48.73 -4.06
C ALA A 339 -18.50 -49.84 -3.29
N THR A 340 -18.61 -49.70 -1.96
CA THR A 340 -19.63 -50.40 -1.14
C THR A 340 -20.12 -49.51 0.00
N THR A 341 -21.43 -49.31 0.07
CA THR A 341 -22.16 -48.68 1.17
C THR A 341 -22.15 -49.49 2.46
N PRO A 342 -22.18 -48.86 3.65
CA PRO A 342 -22.81 -49.43 4.83
C PRO A 342 -24.29 -49.03 4.91
N THR A 343 -25.16 -50.01 5.08
CA THR A 343 -26.61 -49.83 5.25
C THR A 343 -27.03 -49.74 6.72
N GLY A 344 -28.03 -48.89 7.00
CA GLY A 344 -28.99 -49.07 8.12
C GLY A 344 -29.04 -47.92 9.13
N SER A 345 -30.19 -47.57 9.71
CA SER A 345 -31.58 -47.96 9.39
C SER A 345 -32.57 -47.03 10.11
N GLY A 346 -33.74 -46.74 9.52
CA GLY A 346 -34.79 -45.87 10.08
C GLY A 346 -35.21 -44.76 9.10
N THR A 347 -36.09 -44.93 8.09
CA THR A 347 -37.52 -45.35 8.09
C THR A 347 -38.37 -44.53 9.08
N THR A 348 -39.45 -43.81 8.74
CA THR A 348 -40.31 -43.61 7.53
C THR A 348 -40.94 -42.20 7.62
N ASP A 349 -41.43 -41.49 6.59
CA ASP A 349 -41.50 -41.63 5.11
C ASP A 349 -41.65 -40.18 4.53
N SER A 350 -41.37 -39.86 3.25
CA SER A 350 -42.22 -40.00 2.04
C SER A 350 -43.66 -39.43 2.19
N THR A 351 -44.15 -38.53 1.33
CA THR A 351 -44.16 -38.70 -0.13
C THR A 351 -43.83 -37.47 -0.99
N THR A 352 -43.31 -37.79 -2.17
CA THR A 352 -42.99 -36.95 -3.33
C THR A 352 -44.21 -36.38 -4.06
N ALA A 353 -44.06 -35.22 -4.72
CA ALA A 353 -44.29 -35.10 -6.18
C ALA A 353 -43.89 -33.73 -6.75
N ALA A 354 -43.18 -33.75 -7.88
CA ALA A 354 -43.11 -32.71 -8.90
C ALA A 354 -43.04 -33.43 -10.27
N PRO A 355 -43.19 -32.75 -11.43
CA PRO A 355 -43.69 -31.40 -11.71
C PRO A 355 -44.92 -31.45 -12.66
N GLN A 356 -45.42 -30.31 -13.18
CA GLN A 356 -45.77 -30.12 -14.61
C GLN A 356 -46.24 -28.68 -14.94
N THR A 357 -45.84 -28.27 -16.14
CA THR A 357 -46.19 -27.11 -16.98
C THR A 357 -47.67 -26.72 -17.07
N GLY A 358 -47.98 -25.43 -17.34
CA GLY A 358 -49.25 -25.03 -17.98
C GLY A 358 -49.60 -23.54 -17.89
N SER A 359 -49.86 -22.87 -19.02
CA SER A 359 -50.06 -21.41 -19.11
C SER A 359 -51.54 -20.97 -19.16
N LYS A 360 -51.86 -19.85 -18.49
CA LYS A 360 -52.74 -18.73 -18.96
C LYS A 360 -54.30 -18.85 -18.90
N ILE A 361 -54.95 -17.79 -18.38
CA ILE A 361 -56.12 -17.01 -18.94
C ILE A 361 -57.26 -16.59 -17.93
N THR A 362 -57.50 -15.27 -17.89
CA THR A 362 -58.70 -14.44 -17.52
C THR A 362 -59.24 -14.27 -16.09
N ASP A 363 -59.57 -12.99 -15.83
CA ASP A 363 -60.33 -12.42 -14.71
C ASP A 363 -61.86 -12.65 -14.79
N ASN A 364 -62.56 -12.64 -13.65
CA ASN A 364 -63.57 -11.58 -13.37
C ASN A 364 -64.00 -11.54 -11.87
N ALA A 365 -64.62 -10.45 -11.43
CA ALA A 365 -64.70 -10.03 -10.00
C ALA A 365 -66.07 -10.11 -9.29
N ALA A 366 -66.05 -10.17 -7.94
CA ALA A 366 -67.02 -9.63 -6.95
C ALA A 366 -66.53 -9.99 -5.51
N VAL A 367 -66.00 -9.12 -4.63
CA VAL A 367 -66.48 -7.89 -3.93
C VAL A 367 -67.18 -8.15 -2.57
N THR A 368 -66.83 -7.30 -1.57
CA THR A 368 -67.18 -7.26 -0.11
C THR A 368 -66.33 -8.13 0.83
N SER A 369 -65.80 -7.65 1.97
CA SER A 369 -65.87 -6.32 2.63
C SER A 369 -64.58 -5.94 3.39
N THR A 370 -64.31 -4.64 3.56
CA THR A 370 -63.14 -4.07 4.29
C THR A 370 -63.54 -3.50 5.65
N PRO A 371 -62.56 -3.21 6.53
CA PRO A 371 -62.30 -1.78 6.80
C PRO A 371 -60.81 -1.38 6.85
N THR A 372 -60.46 -0.44 5.96
CA THR A 372 -59.49 0.66 6.12
C THR A 372 -58.21 0.47 6.94
N THR A 373 -57.08 0.41 6.23
CA THR A 373 -55.88 1.22 6.53
C THR A 373 -55.59 2.13 5.33
N THR A 374 -54.99 3.30 5.59
CA THR A 374 -54.94 4.42 4.64
C THR A 374 -53.93 4.18 3.51
N THR A 375 -54.43 4.01 2.28
CA THR A 375 -53.61 3.95 1.07
C THR A 375 -53.33 5.36 0.53
N THR A 376 -52.09 5.83 0.63
CA THR A 376 -51.59 6.90 -0.23
C THR A 376 -51.13 6.26 -1.53
N GLY A 377 -51.92 6.40 -2.60
CA GLY A 377 -51.62 5.76 -3.87
C GLY A 377 -50.42 6.38 -4.59
N ILE A 378 -49.38 5.57 -4.81
CA ILE A 378 -48.46 5.75 -5.94
C ILE A 378 -48.44 4.42 -6.71
N THR A 379 -48.38 4.55 -8.03
CA THR A 379 -48.53 3.50 -9.05
C THR A 379 -47.75 2.22 -8.78
N THR A 380 -48.40 1.07 -9.02
CA THR A 380 -47.72 -0.19 -9.35
C THR A 380 -46.98 -0.03 -10.67
N ASN A 381 -45.75 0.47 -10.64
CA ASN A 381 -44.88 0.44 -11.79
C ASN A 381 -44.46 -1.02 -12.04
N THR A 382 -45.05 -1.62 -13.06
CA THR A 382 -44.41 -2.72 -13.80
C THR A 382 -43.23 -2.15 -14.59
N SER A 383 -42.16 -1.76 -13.90
CA SER A 383 -40.88 -1.44 -14.52
C SER A 383 -40.00 -2.68 -14.51
N THR A 384 -40.17 -3.54 -15.52
CA THR A 384 -39.13 -4.45 -16.00
C THR A 384 -38.05 -3.64 -16.73
N GLY A 385 -37.52 -2.63 -16.06
CA GLY A 385 -36.52 -1.70 -16.54
C GLY A 385 -35.62 -1.37 -15.36
N GLY A 386 -34.31 -1.33 -15.63
CA GLY A 386 -33.30 -1.02 -14.65
C GLY A 386 -33.22 0.48 -14.40
N LEU A 387 -32.00 1.01 -14.41
CA LEU A 387 -31.72 2.40 -14.12
C LEU A 387 -32.32 3.33 -15.19
N PRO A 388 -32.80 4.53 -14.81
CA PRO A 388 -33.21 5.55 -15.77
C PRO A 388 -32.10 5.87 -16.79
N ALA A 389 -32.47 6.16 -18.03
CA ALA A 389 -31.54 6.63 -19.06
C ALA A 389 -30.78 7.89 -18.58
N GLY A 390 -29.44 7.89 -18.71
CA GLY A 390 -28.59 9.00 -18.27
C GLY A 390 -28.24 8.99 -16.78
N THR A 391 -28.43 7.87 -16.06
CA THR A 391 -28.07 7.74 -14.64
C THR A 391 -26.58 7.42 -14.49
N PRO A 392 -25.74 8.32 -13.95
CA PRO A 392 -24.30 8.09 -13.84
C PRO A 392 -23.95 7.15 -12.68
N ALA A 393 -22.79 6.50 -12.76
CA ALA A 393 -22.31 5.53 -11.75
C ALA A 393 -22.18 6.13 -10.35
N SER A 394 -21.92 7.44 -10.27
CA SER A 394 -21.88 8.20 -9.02
C SER A 394 -23.22 8.25 -8.29
N GLN A 395 -24.37 8.02 -8.94
CA GLN A 395 -25.69 8.01 -8.30
C GLN A 395 -26.19 6.61 -7.90
N VAL A 396 -25.47 5.55 -8.28
CA VAL A 396 -25.90 4.16 -8.12
C VAL A 396 -25.09 3.49 -7.01
N ALA A 397 -25.71 3.23 -5.87
CA ALA A 397 -25.15 2.35 -4.85
C ALA A 397 -25.63 0.92 -5.08
N ILE A 398 -24.75 -0.06 -4.92
CA ILE A 398 -25.13 -1.48 -4.94
C ILE A 398 -24.83 -2.09 -3.57
N VAL A 399 -25.82 -2.78 -2.99
CA VAL A 399 -25.74 -3.34 -1.64
C VAL A 399 -25.86 -4.86 -1.68
N SER A 400 -25.07 -5.56 -0.87
CA SER A 400 -25.02 -7.03 -0.83
C SER A 400 -24.50 -7.53 0.53
N GLY A 401 -24.64 -8.83 0.82
CA GLY A 401 -24.17 -9.42 2.09
C GLY A 401 -25.11 -10.47 2.73
N SER A 402 -26.33 -10.58 2.20
CA SER A 402 -27.38 -11.56 2.56
C SER A 402 -26.97 -13.04 2.48
N GLY A 403 -25.88 -13.36 1.79
CA GLY A 403 -25.37 -14.74 1.69
C GLY A 403 -26.21 -15.67 0.80
N ASP A 404 -27.09 -15.13 -0.04
CA ASP A 404 -27.91 -15.87 -1.01
C ASP A 404 -27.47 -15.63 -2.47
N GLY A 405 -26.33 -14.96 -2.67
CA GLY A 405 -25.82 -14.57 -4.00
C GLY A 405 -26.50 -13.33 -4.61
N SER A 406 -27.39 -12.64 -3.89
CA SER A 406 -28.08 -11.46 -4.41
C SER A 406 -27.33 -10.14 -4.23
N ILE A 407 -27.68 -9.17 -5.06
CA ILE A 407 -27.31 -7.76 -4.94
C ILE A 407 -28.58 -6.89 -5.10
N GLN A 408 -28.70 -5.81 -4.32
CA GLN A 408 -29.76 -4.81 -4.48
C GLN A 408 -29.15 -3.53 -5.08
N VAL A 409 -29.68 -3.11 -6.24
CA VAL A 409 -29.33 -1.82 -6.86
C VAL A 409 -30.18 -0.71 -6.22
N CYS A 410 -29.56 0.42 -5.89
CA CYS A 410 -30.19 1.57 -5.26
C CYS A 410 -29.73 2.89 -5.90
N LEU A 411 -30.64 3.85 -6.06
CA LEU A 411 -30.28 5.25 -6.29
C LEU A 411 -29.99 5.96 -4.97
N VAL A 412 -28.96 6.81 -4.97
CA VAL A 412 -28.58 7.65 -3.83
C VAL A 412 -28.97 9.09 -4.10
N GLY A 413 -29.91 9.63 -3.34
CA GLY A 413 -30.26 11.06 -3.40
C GLY A 413 -29.16 11.95 -2.82
N THR A 414 -29.12 13.23 -3.22
CA THR A 414 -28.22 14.23 -2.62
C THR A 414 -28.54 14.53 -1.15
N ASN A 415 -29.70 14.08 -0.66
CA ASN A 415 -30.11 14.06 0.74
C ASN A 415 -29.70 12.76 1.48
N GLY A 416 -28.83 11.93 0.88
CA GLY A 416 -28.39 10.65 1.43
C GLY A 416 -29.44 9.53 1.43
N GLN A 417 -30.62 9.74 0.84
CA GLN A 417 -31.67 8.72 0.80
C GLN A 417 -31.33 7.61 -0.21
N LEU A 418 -31.34 6.35 0.24
CA LEU A 418 -31.27 5.16 -0.62
C LEU A 418 -32.67 4.77 -1.10
N THR A 419 -32.80 4.55 -2.41
CA THR A 419 -34.06 4.10 -3.05
C THR A 419 -33.79 2.88 -3.93
N PRO A 420 -34.29 1.67 -3.58
CA PRO A 420 -34.13 0.48 -4.40
C PRO A 420 -34.66 0.63 -5.83
N VAL A 421 -33.98 0.03 -6.79
CA VAL A 421 -34.35 -0.03 -8.21
C VAL A 421 -34.56 -1.49 -8.60
N GLY A 422 -35.83 -1.87 -8.84
CA GLY A 422 -36.19 -3.25 -9.13
C GLY A 422 -36.03 -4.21 -7.94
N ASP A 423 -36.32 -5.48 -8.20
CA ASP A 423 -36.08 -6.58 -7.26
C ASP A 423 -34.58 -6.92 -7.16
N PRO A 424 -34.12 -7.61 -6.10
CA PRO A 424 -32.74 -8.09 -6.00
C PRO A 424 -32.30 -8.92 -7.21
N LEU A 425 -31.11 -8.63 -7.72
CA LEU A 425 -30.50 -9.32 -8.85
C LEU A 425 -29.67 -10.50 -8.36
N TYR A 426 -29.60 -11.57 -9.16
CA TYR A 426 -28.80 -12.77 -8.90
C TYR A 426 -27.80 -12.99 -10.05
N PRO A 427 -26.65 -12.28 -10.08
CA PRO A 427 -25.72 -12.31 -11.21
C PRO A 427 -25.08 -13.69 -11.44
N PHE A 428 -25.05 -14.53 -10.40
CA PHE A 428 -24.48 -15.87 -10.43
C PHE A 428 -25.52 -16.91 -9.99
N PRO A 429 -26.40 -17.40 -10.88
CA PRO A 429 -27.48 -18.32 -10.52
C PRO A 429 -26.98 -19.59 -9.82
N GLY A 430 -27.47 -19.83 -8.60
CA GLY A 430 -27.10 -20.99 -7.77
C GLY A 430 -25.86 -20.80 -6.89
N PHE A 431 -25.17 -19.66 -6.96
CA PHE A 431 -24.16 -19.28 -5.97
C PHE A 431 -24.84 -18.70 -4.72
N THR A 432 -24.48 -19.19 -3.54
CA THR A 432 -25.03 -18.73 -2.24
C THR A 432 -23.91 -18.19 -1.34
N GLY A 433 -22.99 -17.43 -1.94
CA GLY A 433 -21.94 -16.72 -1.22
C GLY A 433 -22.15 -15.20 -1.30
N THR A 434 -21.21 -14.46 -0.74
CA THR A 434 -21.17 -13.00 -0.88
C THR A 434 -20.84 -12.63 -2.32
N VAL A 435 -21.64 -11.74 -2.93
CA VAL A 435 -21.30 -11.06 -4.19
C VAL A 435 -20.85 -9.64 -3.83
N ARG A 436 -19.89 -9.10 -4.60
CA ARG A 436 -19.45 -7.71 -4.51
C ARG A 436 -19.72 -7.05 -5.86
N ALA A 437 -20.16 -5.81 -5.87
CA ALA A 437 -20.57 -5.17 -7.10
C ALA A 437 -20.31 -3.66 -7.08
N VAL A 438 -20.08 -3.10 -8.28
CA VAL A 438 -19.85 -1.68 -8.52
C VAL A 438 -20.63 -1.22 -9.74
N ALA A 439 -20.99 0.06 -9.77
CA ALA A 439 -21.61 0.70 -10.92
C ALA A 439 -20.55 1.38 -11.79
N ALA A 440 -20.66 1.25 -13.12
CA ALA A 440 -19.69 1.76 -14.09
C ALA A 440 -20.34 1.90 -15.48
N ASP A 441 -20.08 2.97 -16.24
CA ASP A 441 -20.51 3.04 -17.66
C ASP A 441 -19.52 2.28 -18.55
N LEU A 442 -19.70 0.95 -18.64
CA LEU A 442 -18.88 0.07 -19.48
C LEU A 442 -19.43 -0.08 -20.90
N THR A 443 -20.65 0.38 -21.17
CA THR A 443 -21.28 0.31 -22.49
C THR A 443 -21.13 1.61 -23.30
N ASP A 444 -20.67 2.70 -22.69
CA ASP A 444 -20.59 4.06 -23.28
C ASP A 444 -21.97 4.54 -23.76
N ASP A 445 -22.97 4.35 -22.89
CA ASP A 445 -24.37 4.62 -23.20
C ASP A 445 -24.96 5.79 -22.39
N GLY A 446 -24.26 6.25 -21.35
CA GLY A 446 -24.64 7.31 -20.42
C GLY A 446 -25.42 6.82 -19.19
N THR A 447 -25.77 5.53 -19.12
CA THR A 447 -26.32 4.86 -17.93
C THR A 447 -25.30 3.88 -17.39
N ALA A 448 -25.03 3.96 -16.09
CA ALA A 448 -24.12 3.02 -15.45
C ALA A 448 -24.63 1.57 -15.48
N ASP A 449 -23.77 0.67 -15.95
CA ASP A 449 -23.91 -0.77 -15.87
C ASP A 449 -23.62 -1.29 -14.45
N ILE A 450 -24.05 -2.53 -14.19
CA ILE A 450 -23.84 -3.22 -12.92
C ILE A 450 -22.79 -4.31 -13.14
N VAL A 451 -21.61 -4.14 -12.54
CA VAL A 451 -20.56 -5.17 -12.54
C VAL A 451 -20.57 -5.91 -11.21
N ALA A 452 -20.73 -7.23 -11.26
CA ALA A 452 -20.75 -8.10 -10.10
C ALA A 452 -19.60 -9.11 -10.16
N GLY A 453 -19.02 -9.42 -9.00
CA GLY A 453 -17.95 -10.39 -8.82
C GLY A 453 -18.21 -11.27 -7.59
N VAL A 454 -17.87 -12.55 -7.69
CA VAL A 454 -18.00 -13.48 -6.56
C VAL A 454 -16.97 -13.19 -5.46
N GLY A 455 -17.39 -13.28 -4.21
CA GLY A 455 -16.52 -13.30 -3.03
C GLY A 455 -15.88 -14.67 -2.78
N PRO A 456 -15.18 -14.84 -1.64
CA PRO A 456 -14.50 -16.07 -1.28
C PRO A 456 -15.38 -17.32 -1.42
N GLY A 457 -14.80 -18.39 -1.95
CA GLY A 457 -15.46 -19.67 -2.26
C GLY A 457 -16.15 -19.74 -3.63
N GLY A 458 -16.28 -18.63 -4.36
CA GLY A 458 -16.93 -18.59 -5.68
C GLY A 458 -15.99 -18.66 -6.90
N GLY A 459 -14.67 -18.58 -6.71
CA GLY A 459 -13.70 -18.48 -7.80
C GLY A 459 -13.21 -17.05 -8.02
N SER A 460 -13.18 -16.62 -9.29
CA SER A 460 -12.95 -15.22 -9.72
C SER A 460 -13.95 -14.76 -10.78
N GLN A 461 -15.16 -15.31 -10.74
CA GLN A 461 -16.21 -15.04 -11.74
C GLN A 461 -16.71 -13.60 -11.65
N ILE A 462 -16.90 -12.98 -12.82
CA ILE A 462 -17.43 -11.65 -13.04
C ILE A 462 -18.61 -11.73 -14.03
N ALA A 463 -19.65 -10.96 -13.74
CA ALA A 463 -20.80 -10.72 -14.61
C ALA A 463 -20.97 -9.21 -14.81
N VAL A 464 -21.21 -8.78 -16.05
CA VAL A 464 -21.58 -7.39 -16.39
C VAL A 464 -23.02 -7.39 -16.85
N LEU A 465 -23.88 -6.60 -16.21
CA LEU A 465 -25.28 -6.43 -16.56
C LEU A 465 -25.51 -5.00 -17.07
N ASP A 466 -26.17 -4.88 -18.22
CA ASP A 466 -26.61 -3.61 -18.81
C ASP A 466 -27.46 -2.83 -17.79
N GLY A 467 -27.10 -1.56 -17.57
CA GLY A 467 -27.72 -0.74 -16.53
C GLY A 467 -29.22 -0.50 -16.72
N ARG A 468 -29.69 -0.49 -17.97
CA ARG A 468 -31.06 -0.13 -18.37
C ARG A 468 -32.03 -1.31 -18.34
N THR A 469 -31.52 -2.52 -18.43
CA THR A 469 -32.30 -3.77 -18.56
C THR A 469 -32.00 -4.80 -17.48
N PHE A 470 -30.87 -4.66 -16.78
CA PHE A 470 -30.30 -5.66 -15.87
C PHE A 470 -30.09 -7.04 -16.53
N THR A 471 -29.85 -7.07 -17.85
CA THR A 471 -29.51 -8.28 -18.61
C THR A 471 -28.02 -8.32 -18.94
N PRO A 472 -27.39 -9.49 -19.19
CA PRO A 472 -25.95 -9.57 -19.42
C PRO A 472 -25.47 -8.74 -20.62
N ALA A 473 -24.58 -7.78 -20.36
CA ALA A 473 -23.92 -6.94 -21.38
C ALA A 473 -22.60 -7.54 -21.89
N ALA A 474 -22.01 -8.46 -21.13
CA ALA A 474 -20.79 -9.18 -21.49
C ALA A 474 -20.94 -10.69 -21.25
N ALA A 475 -20.07 -11.49 -21.87
CA ALA A 475 -19.92 -12.89 -21.49
C ALA A 475 -19.37 -12.99 -20.05
N SER A 476 -19.75 -14.05 -19.33
CA SER A 476 -19.17 -14.31 -18.01
C SER A 476 -17.67 -14.58 -18.12
N PHE A 477 -16.92 -13.99 -17.20
CA PHE A 477 -15.46 -13.91 -17.26
C PHE A 477 -14.86 -14.40 -15.93
N SER A 478 -13.67 -15.00 -15.95
CA SER A 478 -12.91 -15.32 -14.73
C SER A 478 -11.62 -14.52 -14.73
N ALA A 479 -11.45 -13.67 -13.71
CA ALA A 479 -10.35 -12.71 -13.68
C ALA A 479 -8.98 -13.33 -13.36
N PHE A 480 -8.98 -14.49 -12.70
CA PHE A 480 -7.78 -15.23 -12.28
C PHE A 480 -7.89 -16.71 -12.67
N GLU A 481 -6.85 -17.49 -12.43
CA GLU A 481 -6.78 -18.89 -12.81
C GLU A 481 -7.93 -19.73 -12.21
N PRO A 482 -8.41 -20.80 -12.89
CA PRO A 482 -9.55 -21.59 -12.42
C PRO A 482 -9.38 -22.29 -11.05
N SER A 483 -8.14 -22.39 -10.55
CA SER A 483 -7.83 -22.91 -9.21
C SER A 483 -7.95 -21.85 -8.10
N PHE A 484 -8.00 -20.56 -8.44
CA PHE A 484 -8.14 -19.48 -7.47
C PHE A 484 -9.59 -19.38 -7.00
N ASN A 485 -9.80 -19.49 -5.69
CA ASN A 485 -11.12 -19.51 -5.05
C ASN A 485 -11.34 -18.35 -4.06
N GLY A 486 -10.43 -17.37 -4.02
CA GLY A 486 -10.44 -16.29 -3.04
C GLY A 486 -11.50 -15.21 -3.24
N GLY A 487 -12.20 -15.21 -4.38
CA GLY A 487 -13.09 -14.11 -4.75
C GLY A 487 -12.34 -12.86 -5.20
N VAL A 488 -13.10 -11.86 -5.62
CA VAL A 488 -12.57 -10.59 -6.15
C VAL A 488 -13.09 -9.38 -5.38
N PHE A 489 -12.36 -8.28 -5.46
CA PHE A 489 -12.85 -6.93 -5.27
C PHE A 489 -12.88 -6.21 -6.62
N LEU A 490 -13.80 -5.26 -6.73
CA LEU A 490 -14.04 -4.47 -7.93
C LEU A 490 -13.98 -2.99 -7.60
N ALA A 491 -13.46 -2.19 -8.51
CA ALA A 491 -13.65 -0.75 -8.59
C ALA A 491 -13.81 -0.36 -10.06
N ALA A 492 -14.27 0.86 -10.34
CA ALA A 492 -14.40 1.33 -11.71
C ALA A 492 -14.17 2.84 -11.81
N GLY A 493 -13.78 3.27 -13.00
CA GLY A 493 -13.58 4.66 -13.38
C GLY A 493 -12.83 4.74 -14.72
N ASP A 494 -12.96 5.85 -15.42
CA ASP A 494 -12.31 6.12 -16.72
C ASP A 494 -10.78 6.29 -16.60
N ILE A 495 -10.05 5.17 -16.54
CA ILE A 495 -8.58 5.12 -16.46
C ILE A 495 -7.99 5.42 -17.85
N GLY A 496 -8.06 6.69 -18.23
CA GLY A 496 -7.58 7.17 -19.52
C GLY A 496 -8.25 8.44 -20.03
N ASN A 497 -9.33 8.89 -19.38
CA ASN A 497 -10.12 10.05 -19.80
C ASN A 497 -10.65 9.89 -21.24
N THR A 498 -11.16 8.69 -21.50
CA THR A 498 -11.76 8.23 -22.76
C THR A 498 -13.24 8.59 -22.90
N GLY A 499 -13.89 8.97 -21.78
CA GLY A 499 -15.34 9.13 -21.64
C GLY A 499 -16.05 7.87 -21.11
N LYS A 500 -15.34 6.75 -20.97
CA LYS A 500 -15.87 5.42 -20.68
C LYS A 500 -15.16 4.81 -19.47
N ASP A 501 -15.90 4.16 -18.57
CA ASP A 501 -15.27 3.55 -17.39
C ASP A 501 -14.48 2.27 -17.75
N ASP A 502 -13.36 2.07 -17.05
CA ASP A 502 -12.63 0.81 -16.98
C ASP A 502 -12.97 0.06 -15.69
N LEU A 503 -12.90 -1.27 -15.74
CA LEU A 503 -13.09 -2.15 -14.59
C LEU A 503 -11.75 -2.54 -13.97
N ILE A 504 -11.56 -2.18 -12.70
CA ILE A 504 -10.43 -2.60 -11.89
C ILE A 504 -10.83 -3.86 -11.12
N VAL A 505 -10.05 -4.93 -11.28
CA VAL A 505 -10.24 -6.20 -10.57
C VAL A 505 -9.01 -6.54 -9.75
N THR A 506 -9.24 -6.85 -8.48
CA THR A 506 -8.23 -7.35 -7.55
C THR A 506 -8.72 -8.65 -6.90
N PRO A 507 -7.85 -9.59 -6.53
CA PRO A 507 -8.26 -10.77 -5.77
C PRO A 507 -8.43 -10.42 -4.29
N ASP A 508 -9.14 -11.26 -3.55
CA ASP A 508 -9.27 -11.19 -2.09
C ASP A 508 -8.50 -12.34 -1.42
N ASP A 509 -9.19 -13.34 -0.84
CA ASP A 509 -8.56 -14.29 0.08
C ASP A 509 -7.51 -15.19 -0.59
N GLY A 510 -6.30 -15.25 -0.01
CA GLY A 510 -5.17 -16.00 -0.56
C GLY A 510 -4.57 -15.44 -1.87
N GLY A 511 -5.09 -14.34 -2.42
CA GLY A 511 -4.55 -13.69 -3.62
C GLY A 511 -3.52 -12.62 -3.28
N GLY A 512 -2.55 -12.37 -4.16
CA GLY A 512 -1.64 -11.22 -3.99
C GLY A 512 -2.32 -9.89 -4.29
N ALA A 513 -1.69 -8.75 -3.99
CA ALA A 513 -2.22 -7.42 -4.34
C ALA A 513 -2.14 -7.11 -5.86
N ARG A 514 -2.46 -8.10 -6.71
CA ARG A 514 -2.47 -7.98 -8.16
C ARG A 514 -3.67 -7.16 -8.62
N VAL A 515 -3.40 -6.10 -9.37
CA VAL A 515 -4.37 -5.27 -10.07
C VAL A 515 -4.47 -5.72 -11.52
N ARG A 516 -5.70 -5.87 -12.02
CA ARG A 516 -6.02 -5.96 -13.44
C ARG A 516 -6.94 -4.79 -13.80
N ILE A 517 -6.66 -4.07 -14.88
CA ILE A 517 -7.54 -3.01 -15.40
C ILE A 517 -8.07 -3.48 -16.75
N LEU A 518 -9.39 -3.51 -16.91
CA LEU A 518 -10.10 -4.18 -18.00
C LEU A 518 -11.14 -3.24 -18.65
N GLY A 519 -11.02 -3.03 -19.95
CA GLY A 519 -12.01 -2.30 -20.75
C GLY A 519 -13.00 -3.24 -21.44
N LEU A 520 -14.28 -2.88 -21.47
CA LEU A 520 -15.32 -3.64 -22.19
C LEU A 520 -15.35 -3.25 -23.67
N ASN A 521 -15.02 -4.21 -24.55
CA ASN A 521 -15.01 -4.03 -26.00
C ASN A 521 -15.72 -5.22 -26.67
N ASP A 522 -16.66 -4.97 -27.59
CA ASP A 522 -17.45 -6.00 -28.30
C ASP A 522 -18.07 -7.08 -27.37
N GLY A 523 -18.52 -6.68 -26.18
CA GLY A 523 -19.10 -7.60 -25.18
C GLY A 523 -18.08 -8.50 -24.47
N GLN A 524 -16.78 -8.18 -24.54
CA GLN A 524 -15.67 -8.89 -23.90
C GLN A 524 -14.81 -7.94 -23.04
N LEU A 525 -14.48 -8.36 -21.81
CA LEU A 525 -13.53 -7.66 -20.96
C LEU A 525 -12.09 -8.00 -21.38
N ASN A 526 -11.28 -6.98 -21.67
CA ASN A 526 -9.89 -7.14 -22.12
C ASN A 526 -8.96 -6.24 -21.30
N SER A 527 -7.77 -6.72 -20.94
CA SER A 527 -6.75 -5.90 -20.27
C SER A 527 -6.37 -4.68 -21.09
N VAL A 528 -6.51 -3.49 -20.52
CA VAL A 528 -6.03 -2.23 -21.14
C VAL A 528 -4.54 -1.97 -20.84
N VAL A 529 -4.05 -2.49 -19.72
CA VAL A 529 -2.63 -2.48 -19.32
C VAL A 529 -2.21 -3.85 -18.80
N PRO A 530 -0.90 -4.17 -18.75
CA PRO A 530 -0.41 -5.38 -18.09
C PRO A 530 -0.79 -5.43 -16.59
N ASP A 531 -1.12 -6.62 -16.09
CA ASP A 531 -1.37 -6.83 -14.66
C ASP A 531 -0.13 -6.51 -13.82
N PHE A 532 -0.28 -5.85 -12.66
CA PHE A 532 0.82 -5.46 -11.77
C PHE A 532 0.46 -5.64 -10.28
N PHE A 533 1.42 -5.46 -9.37
CA PHE A 533 1.16 -5.45 -7.93
C PHE A 533 0.95 -4.01 -7.44
N GLY A 534 -0.26 -3.71 -6.95
CA GLY A 534 -0.62 -2.37 -6.45
C GLY A 534 -0.17 -2.08 -5.01
N ILE A 535 0.24 -3.12 -4.28
CA ILE A 535 1.09 -3.03 -3.09
C ILE A 535 2.38 -3.78 -3.44
N ASN A 536 3.55 -3.14 -3.27
CA ASN A 536 4.84 -3.70 -3.71
C ASN A 536 5.37 -4.81 -2.77
N ASP A 537 4.60 -5.89 -2.62
CA ASP A 537 5.01 -7.14 -1.98
C ASP A 537 4.53 -8.34 -2.82
N PRO A 538 5.41 -8.96 -3.61
CA PRO A 538 5.09 -10.15 -4.42
C PRO A 538 4.73 -11.41 -3.60
N ASN A 539 4.99 -11.43 -2.29
CA ASN A 539 4.72 -12.53 -1.37
C ASN A 539 3.44 -12.33 -0.54
N PHE A 540 2.95 -11.08 -0.41
CA PHE A 540 1.68 -10.78 0.24
C PHE A 540 0.52 -11.56 -0.40
N ARG A 541 -0.39 -12.15 0.40
CA ARG A 541 -1.53 -12.97 -0.06
C ARG A 541 -2.88 -12.57 0.56
N GLY A 542 -3.01 -11.31 0.96
CA GLY A 542 -4.23 -10.78 1.57
C GLY A 542 -5.27 -10.18 0.62
N GLY A 543 -4.97 -10.17 -0.68
CA GLY A 543 -5.73 -9.44 -1.68
C GLY A 543 -5.57 -7.92 -1.60
N ALA A 544 -6.38 -7.20 -2.36
CA ALA A 544 -6.46 -5.74 -2.32
C ALA A 544 -7.91 -5.27 -2.40
N ARG A 545 -8.16 -4.02 -1.98
CA ARG A 545 -9.40 -3.28 -2.21
C ARG A 545 -9.03 -1.98 -2.92
N THR A 546 -9.78 -1.58 -3.94
CA THR A 546 -9.39 -0.47 -4.82
C THR A 546 -10.46 0.62 -4.90
N ALA A 547 -10.03 1.84 -5.21
CA ALA A 547 -10.91 2.95 -5.58
C ALA A 547 -10.25 3.79 -6.69
N VAL A 548 -11.05 4.56 -7.42
CA VAL A 548 -10.57 5.42 -8.51
C VAL A 548 -11.12 6.83 -8.31
N ALA A 549 -10.25 7.84 -8.36
CA ALA A 549 -10.61 9.26 -8.36
C ALA A 549 -9.39 10.12 -8.73
N ASP A 550 -9.62 11.33 -9.25
CA ASP A 550 -8.55 12.34 -9.42
C ASP A 550 -8.11 12.85 -8.04
N VAL A 551 -7.02 12.30 -7.50
CA VAL A 551 -6.49 12.57 -6.15
C VAL A 551 -5.57 13.79 -6.18
N ASN A 552 -4.77 13.94 -7.24
CA ASN A 552 -3.84 15.06 -7.37
C ASN A 552 -4.46 16.35 -7.94
N GLY A 553 -5.68 16.29 -8.48
CA GLY A 553 -6.41 17.42 -9.06
C GLY A 553 -5.98 17.78 -10.48
N ASP A 554 -5.40 16.84 -11.22
CA ASP A 554 -4.79 17.08 -12.53
C ASP A 554 -5.71 16.79 -13.73
N GLY A 555 -6.91 16.26 -13.48
CA GLY A 555 -7.92 15.91 -14.48
C GLY A 555 -7.85 14.48 -15.01
N MET A 556 -6.97 13.63 -14.47
CA MET A 556 -6.88 12.19 -14.77
C MET A 556 -7.21 11.38 -13.51
N PRO A 557 -8.05 10.33 -13.57
CA PRO A 557 -8.34 9.52 -12.39
C PRO A 557 -7.15 8.64 -11.95
N ASP A 558 -6.78 8.76 -10.69
CA ASP A 558 -5.73 7.97 -10.03
C ASP A 558 -6.30 6.66 -9.45
N LEU A 559 -5.43 5.67 -9.25
CA LEU A 559 -5.78 4.39 -8.63
C LEU A 559 -5.33 4.36 -7.16
N ILE A 560 -6.28 4.23 -6.25
CA ILE A 560 -6.02 3.94 -4.83
C ILE A 560 -6.08 2.44 -4.61
N VAL A 561 -5.03 1.87 -4.00
CA VAL A 561 -4.93 0.45 -3.66
C VAL A 561 -4.74 0.31 -2.15
N ALA A 562 -5.74 -0.25 -1.48
CA ALA A 562 -5.68 -0.64 -0.07
C ALA A 562 -5.30 -2.13 0.07
N ALA A 563 -4.40 -2.43 1.00
CA ALA A 563 -4.02 -3.80 1.32
C ALA A 563 -5.16 -4.54 2.02
N GLY A 564 -5.30 -5.83 1.69
CA GLY A 564 -6.26 -6.72 2.32
C GLY A 564 -5.75 -7.42 3.59
N THR A 565 -6.20 -8.65 3.80
CA THR A 565 -6.00 -9.39 5.05
C THR A 565 -4.53 -9.73 5.31
N GLY A 566 -3.99 -9.29 6.44
CA GLY A 566 -2.58 -9.45 6.81
C GLY A 566 -1.66 -8.32 6.32
N GLY A 567 -2.15 -7.35 5.55
CA GLY A 567 -1.34 -6.25 5.00
C GLY A 567 -1.26 -5.00 5.87
N GLY A 568 -1.95 -4.99 7.01
CA GLY A 568 -2.21 -3.76 7.78
C GLY A 568 -3.16 -2.83 7.02
N PRO A 569 -3.56 -1.67 7.56
CA PRO A 569 -4.42 -0.71 6.87
C PRO A 569 -3.63 0.12 5.83
N ARG A 570 -2.73 -0.54 5.06
CA ARG A 570 -1.82 0.09 4.11
C ARG A 570 -2.59 0.59 2.89
N VAL A 571 -2.24 1.78 2.42
CA VAL A 571 -2.78 2.43 1.23
C VAL A 571 -1.61 2.88 0.36
N SER A 572 -1.67 2.54 -0.91
CA SER A 572 -0.84 3.05 -2.01
C SER A 572 -1.73 3.84 -2.96
N ILE A 573 -1.21 4.91 -3.57
CA ILE A 573 -1.95 5.76 -4.51
C ILE A 573 -1.08 5.97 -5.74
N ILE A 574 -1.54 5.48 -6.89
CA ILE A 574 -0.77 5.43 -8.14
C ILE A 574 -1.33 6.45 -9.13
N ASP A 575 -0.44 7.27 -9.69
CA ASP A 575 -0.73 8.31 -10.67
C ASP A 575 -1.38 7.72 -11.94
N GLY A 576 -2.61 8.17 -12.23
CA GLY A 576 -3.42 7.71 -13.36
C GLY A 576 -2.76 7.86 -14.73
N ARG A 577 -1.91 8.88 -14.90
CA ARG A 577 -1.16 9.13 -16.14
C ARG A 577 -0.08 8.07 -16.37
N THR A 578 0.43 7.50 -15.28
CA THR A 578 1.48 6.48 -15.36
C THR A 578 0.91 5.10 -15.67
N LEU A 579 -0.25 4.74 -15.10
CA LEU A 579 -0.92 3.45 -15.30
C LEU A 579 -0.95 2.99 -16.77
N LEU A 580 -1.46 3.84 -17.67
CA LEU A 580 -1.58 3.51 -19.10
C LEU A 580 -0.24 3.38 -19.85
N SER A 581 0.84 3.93 -19.30
CA SER A 581 2.20 3.75 -19.84
C SER A 581 2.88 2.45 -19.39
N GLY A 582 2.26 1.70 -18.45
CA GLY A 582 2.86 0.53 -17.81
C GLY A 582 3.95 0.88 -16.78
N THR A 583 4.07 2.16 -16.39
CA THR A 583 4.85 2.60 -15.24
C THR A 583 3.89 2.88 -14.09
N HIS A 584 4.26 2.58 -12.85
CA HIS A 584 3.40 2.82 -11.69
C HIS A 584 4.16 3.72 -10.73
N GLN A 585 3.85 5.03 -10.77
CA GLN A 585 4.42 6.01 -9.86
C GLN A 585 3.42 6.30 -8.75
N ASN A 586 3.87 6.25 -7.51
CA ASN A 586 3.02 6.62 -6.39
C ASN A 586 2.97 8.14 -6.24
N LEU A 587 1.77 8.70 -6.07
CA LEU A 587 1.57 10.14 -5.81
C LEU A 587 2.10 10.59 -4.44
N VAL A 588 2.05 9.68 -3.47
CA VAL A 588 2.58 9.83 -2.11
C VAL A 588 3.16 8.48 -1.66
N PRO A 589 4.13 8.44 -0.71
CA PRO A 589 4.57 7.18 -0.13
C PRO A 589 3.41 6.36 0.47
N ASP A 590 3.53 5.03 0.42
CA ASP A 590 2.58 4.12 1.07
C ASP A 590 2.39 4.52 2.54
N PHE A 591 1.14 4.54 3.03
CA PHE A 591 0.83 4.92 4.40
C PHE A 591 -0.22 4.01 5.04
N PHE A 592 -0.29 4.01 6.37
CA PHE A 592 -1.32 3.31 7.12
C PHE A 592 -2.47 4.28 7.44
N ALA A 593 -3.69 3.99 6.95
CA ALA A 593 -4.88 4.83 7.18
C ALA A 593 -5.46 4.70 8.60
N PHE A 594 -5.05 3.67 9.35
CA PHE A 594 -5.41 3.41 10.74
C PHE A 594 -4.20 2.86 11.51
N ASP A 595 -4.38 2.52 12.77
CA ASP A 595 -3.34 1.89 13.60
C ASP A 595 -2.74 0.64 12.90
N PRO A 596 -1.40 0.52 12.76
CA PRO A 596 -0.77 -0.60 12.07
C PRO A 596 -1.07 -1.99 12.65
N THR A 597 -1.53 -2.08 13.91
CA THR A 597 -1.98 -3.34 14.53
C THR A 597 -3.29 -3.88 13.93
N LEU A 598 -4.02 -3.09 13.13
CA LEU A 598 -5.18 -3.52 12.36
C LEU A 598 -4.76 -4.38 11.15
N THR A 599 -4.45 -5.65 11.39
CA THR A 599 -3.88 -6.51 10.34
C THR A 599 -4.81 -6.85 9.19
N ASN A 600 -6.15 -6.81 9.35
CA ASN A 600 -7.10 -7.29 8.33
C ASN A 600 -7.40 -6.29 7.17
N GLY A 601 -6.54 -5.30 7.00
CA GLY A 601 -6.63 -4.36 5.88
C GLY A 601 -7.51 -3.15 6.15
N VAL A 602 -7.74 -2.38 5.10
CA VAL A 602 -8.64 -1.22 5.07
C VAL A 602 -9.53 -1.29 3.83
N TYR A 603 -10.77 -0.83 3.95
CA TYR A 603 -11.67 -0.57 2.82
C TYR A 603 -11.50 0.88 2.40
N VAL A 604 -11.50 1.14 1.09
CA VAL A 604 -11.27 2.48 0.56
C VAL A 604 -12.31 2.84 -0.50
N ALA A 605 -12.76 4.09 -0.46
CA ALA A 605 -13.50 4.76 -1.52
C ALA A 605 -12.95 6.18 -1.69
N ALA A 606 -13.24 6.82 -2.81
CA ALA A 606 -12.76 8.17 -3.09
C ALA A 606 -13.82 8.98 -3.85
N GLY A 607 -13.78 10.30 -3.69
CA GLY A 607 -14.66 11.25 -4.36
C GLY A 607 -14.99 12.46 -3.47
N GLN A 608 -15.58 13.49 -4.05
CA GLN A 608 -15.91 14.72 -3.35
C GLN A 608 -17.07 14.52 -2.34
N VAL A 609 -16.80 14.66 -1.04
CA VAL A 609 -17.80 14.54 0.03
C VAL A 609 -17.72 15.62 1.12
N ALA A 610 -16.55 16.21 1.38
CA ALA A 610 -16.35 17.30 2.35
C ALA A 610 -16.32 18.70 1.69
N GLY A 611 -16.03 18.75 0.38
CA GLY A 611 -15.82 19.97 -0.38
C GLY A 611 -14.35 20.43 -0.39
N GLY A 612 -13.91 21.05 -1.49
CA GLY A 612 -12.51 21.41 -1.73
C GLY A 612 -11.82 20.58 -2.83
N GLY A 613 -12.38 19.42 -3.17
CA GLY A 613 -11.94 18.55 -4.26
C GLY A 613 -12.33 17.10 -3.96
N THR A 614 -11.52 16.15 -4.42
CA THR A 614 -11.61 14.74 -4.03
C THR A 614 -11.26 14.55 -2.56
N ASP A 615 -11.99 13.68 -1.87
CA ASP A 615 -11.66 13.16 -0.55
C ASP A 615 -11.41 11.65 -0.63
N LEU A 616 -10.59 11.13 0.29
CA LEU A 616 -10.41 9.70 0.52
C LEU A 616 -11.24 9.27 1.73
N VAL A 617 -11.94 8.15 1.59
CA VAL A 617 -12.79 7.56 2.63
C VAL A 617 -12.23 6.19 2.98
N PHE A 618 -11.84 6.02 4.24
CA PHE A 618 -11.31 4.76 4.77
C PHE A 618 -12.29 4.14 5.76
N GLY A 619 -12.60 2.87 5.57
CA GLY A 619 -13.34 2.04 6.53
C GLY A 619 -12.42 0.98 7.12
N ALA A 620 -12.31 0.93 8.44
CA ALA A 620 -11.43 -0.04 9.11
C ALA A 620 -11.81 -1.49 8.75
N GLY A 621 -10.81 -2.34 8.50
CA GLY A 621 -11.03 -3.78 8.26
C GLY A 621 -11.55 -4.54 9.49
N PRO A 622 -11.91 -5.82 9.33
CA PRO A 622 -12.34 -6.67 10.44
C PRO A 622 -11.33 -6.73 11.60
N GLY A 623 -11.79 -7.02 12.82
CA GLY A 623 -10.98 -6.99 14.04
C GLY A 623 -10.69 -5.59 14.59
N GLY A 624 -10.71 -4.55 13.76
CA GLY A 624 -10.71 -3.15 14.18
C GLY A 624 -12.08 -2.71 14.70
N GLY A 625 -12.12 -1.60 15.45
CA GLY A 625 -13.38 -0.90 15.70
C GLY A 625 -14.02 -0.43 14.39
N PRO A 626 -15.34 -0.14 14.34
CA PRO A 626 -16.03 0.13 13.08
C PRO A 626 -15.83 1.60 12.69
N ARG A 627 -14.57 2.01 12.57
CA ARG A 627 -14.15 3.39 12.32
C ARG A 627 -14.22 3.70 10.84
N MET A 628 -14.76 4.87 10.53
CA MET A 628 -14.76 5.47 9.22
C MET A 628 -14.07 6.83 9.31
N LEU A 629 -13.10 7.06 8.43
CA LEU A 629 -12.26 8.25 8.37
C LEU A 629 -12.39 8.88 6.99
N VAL A 630 -12.56 10.20 6.91
CA VAL A 630 -12.60 10.96 5.65
C VAL A 630 -11.48 11.99 5.69
N VAL A 631 -10.67 12.02 4.63
CA VAL A 631 -9.43 12.80 4.54
C VAL A 631 -9.41 13.57 3.21
N SER A 632 -9.08 14.86 3.24
CA SER A 632 -8.92 15.65 2.01
C SER A 632 -7.72 15.14 1.20
N ALA A 633 -7.94 14.85 -0.08
CA ALA A 633 -6.83 14.54 -0.98
C ALA A 633 -5.90 15.75 -1.18
N GLN A 634 -6.43 16.98 -1.11
CA GLN A 634 -5.63 18.19 -1.30
C GLN A 634 -4.64 18.38 -0.14
N THR A 635 -5.07 18.13 1.10
CA THR A 635 -4.15 18.10 2.27
C THR A 635 -3.17 16.93 2.18
N LEU A 636 -3.60 15.75 1.72
CA LEU A 636 -2.70 14.61 1.50
C LEU A 636 -1.58 14.93 0.50
N MET A 637 -1.91 15.62 -0.60
CA MET A 637 -0.96 15.98 -1.65
C MET A 637 -0.08 17.19 -1.30
N ALA A 638 -0.58 18.14 -0.50
CA ALA A 638 0.17 19.32 -0.10
C ALA A 638 1.06 19.11 1.14
N ASP A 639 0.52 18.43 2.16
CA ASP A 639 1.09 18.34 3.50
C ASP A 639 1.44 16.89 3.92
N GLY A 640 1.13 15.90 3.09
CA GLY A 640 1.43 14.49 3.32
C GLY A 640 0.40 13.73 4.17
N SER A 641 0.52 12.40 4.17
CA SER A 641 -0.45 11.50 4.81
C SER A 641 -0.56 11.67 6.31
N ALA A 642 0.56 11.95 7.01
CA ALA A 642 0.55 12.19 8.45
C ALA A 642 -0.31 13.41 8.83
N VAL A 643 -0.20 14.53 8.10
CA VAL A 643 -0.99 15.75 8.35
C VAL A 643 -2.46 15.50 8.00
N ALA A 644 -2.72 14.85 6.86
CA ALA A 644 -4.07 14.58 6.39
C ALA A 644 -4.85 13.61 7.30
N LEU A 645 -4.19 12.57 7.84
CA LEU A 645 -4.77 11.63 8.81
C LEU A 645 -4.93 12.24 10.21
N ALA A 646 -4.07 13.20 10.60
CA ALA A 646 -4.20 13.92 11.87
C ALA A 646 -5.31 14.99 11.84
N ASN A 647 -5.69 15.47 10.65
CA ASN A 647 -6.72 16.49 10.43
C ASN A 647 -7.83 15.98 9.50
N PRO A 648 -8.54 14.89 9.84
CA PRO A 648 -9.57 14.32 8.99
C PRO A 648 -10.77 15.28 8.89
N ALA A 649 -11.39 15.34 7.71
CA ALA A 649 -12.65 16.04 7.50
C ALA A 649 -13.81 15.36 8.27
N PHE A 650 -13.70 14.05 8.51
CA PHE A 650 -14.64 13.31 9.35
C PHE A 650 -14.00 12.09 10.00
N ASP A 651 -14.37 11.79 11.23
CA ASP A 651 -13.97 10.60 11.96
C ASP A 651 -15.15 10.13 12.82
N THR A 652 -15.59 8.89 12.64
CA THR A 652 -16.76 8.37 13.37
C THR A 652 -16.76 6.86 13.48
N PHE A 653 -17.58 6.32 14.39
CA PHE A 653 -17.94 4.91 14.41
C PHE A 653 -19.26 4.69 13.68
N VAL A 654 -19.27 3.73 12.76
CA VAL A 654 -20.45 3.25 12.05
C VAL A 654 -21.09 2.14 12.89
N GLY A 655 -22.40 2.18 13.06
CA GLY A 655 -23.16 1.24 13.87
C GLY A 655 -22.83 1.31 15.36
N ASN A 656 -22.65 0.14 15.99
CA ASN A 656 -22.31 0.03 17.40
C ASN A 656 -20.77 0.04 17.56
N ALA A 657 -20.23 0.96 18.36
CA ALA A 657 -18.78 1.09 18.60
C ALA A 657 -18.09 -0.17 19.17
N SER A 658 -18.86 -1.16 19.64
CA SER A 658 -18.37 -2.46 20.11
C SER A 658 -18.15 -3.48 18.97
N ASP A 659 -18.71 -3.22 17.79
CA ASP A 659 -18.66 -4.12 16.64
C ASP A 659 -17.22 -4.24 16.09
N ARG A 660 -16.87 -5.40 15.52
CA ARG A 660 -15.52 -5.69 15.01
C ARG A 660 -15.51 -6.31 13.61
N GLY A 661 -16.61 -6.20 12.87
CA GLY A 661 -16.68 -6.66 11.48
C GLY A 661 -16.02 -5.70 10.47
N GLY A 662 -15.58 -4.52 10.90
CA GLY A 662 -15.10 -3.45 10.03
C GLY A 662 -16.23 -2.68 9.33
N VAL A 663 -15.84 -1.77 8.42
CA VAL A 663 -16.75 -0.89 7.67
C VAL A 663 -16.42 -0.98 6.18
N ARG A 664 -17.35 -1.42 5.34
CA ARG A 664 -17.23 -1.31 3.88
C ARG A 664 -17.72 0.09 3.47
N VAL A 665 -17.02 0.76 2.56
CA VAL A 665 -17.31 2.16 2.20
C VAL A 665 -17.43 2.35 0.69
N ALA A 666 -18.33 3.23 0.27
CA ALA A 666 -18.49 3.72 -1.10
C ALA A 666 -18.82 5.22 -1.08
N VAL A 667 -18.47 5.95 -2.15
CA VAL A 667 -18.84 7.37 -2.32
C VAL A 667 -19.84 7.49 -3.45
N LYS A 668 -21.03 8.03 -3.18
CA LYS A 668 -22.13 8.16 -4.14
C LYS A 668 -22.88 9.49 -3.96
N ASN A 669 -22.98 10.25 -5.06
CA ASN A 669 -23.72 11.50 -5.19
C ASN A 669 -23.37 12.56 -4.11
N GLY A 670 -22.08 12.66 -3.76
CA GLY A 670 -21.59 13.53 -2.69
C GLY A 670 -21.79 13.01 -1.27
N ASN A 671 -22.21 11.75 -1.10
CA ASN A 671 -22.40 11.10 0.19
C ASN A 671 -21.41 9.94 0.39
N VAL A 672 -21.10 9.64 1.64
CA VAL A 672 -20.44 8.40 2.03
C VAL A 672 -21.51 7.37 2.39
N VAL A 673 -21.51 6.22 1.70
CA VAL A 673 -22.33 5.05 2.00
C VAL A 673 -21.45 4.05 2.74
N ALA A 674 -21.86 3.65 3.95
CA ALA A 674 -21.09 2.78 4.83
C ALA A 674 -21.90 1.53 5.21
N GLY A 675 -21.40 0.35 4.84
CA GLY A 675 -21.95 -0.96 5.21
C GLY A 675 -21.29 -1.49 6.49
N SER A 676 -22.10 -1.89 7.48
CA SER A 676 -21.61 -2.52 8.71
C SER A 676 -21.09 -3.93 8.44
N GLY A 677 -19.92 -4.25 8.99
CA GLY A 677 -19.37 -5.61 8.97
C GLY A 677 -19.98 -6.58 9.98
N SER A 678 -20.87 -6.12 10.89
CA SER A 678 -21.43 -6.95 11.98
C SER A 678 -22.95 -7.06 11.99
N GLY A 679 -23.62 -6.51 10.97
CA GLY A 679 -25.06 -6.66 10.78
C GLY A 679 -25.53 -6.02 9.48
N PRO A 680 -26.84 -6.07 9.18
CA PRO A 680 -27.39 -5.67 7.87
C PRO A 680 -27.51 -4.15 7.67
N LEU A 681 -26.86 -3.34 8.53
CA LEU A 681 -27.02 -1.90 8.54
C LEU A 681 -26.17 -1.22 7.45
N VAL A 682 -26.83 -0.40 6.63
CA VAL A 682 -26.20 0.63 5.80
C VAL A 682 -26.50 2.00 6.39
N GLN A 683 -25.47 2.83 6.51
CA GLN A 683 -25.57 4.23 6.92
C GLN A 683 -25.07 5.15 5.81
N VAL A 684 -25.78 6.24 5.55
CA VAL A 684 -25.39 7.25 4.58
C VAL A 684 -25.12 8.56 5.29
N TYR A 685 -23.92 9.09 5.09
CA TYR A 685 -23.45 10.36 5.65
C TYR A 685 -23.32 11.39 4.54
N THR A 686 -23.98 12.52 4.72
CA THR A 686 -23.96 13.66 3.79
C THR A 686 -23.06 14.75 4.37
N GLY A 687 -22.11 15.26 3.57
CA GLY A 687 -21.33 16.44 3.91
C GLY A 687 -22.17 17.71 3.81
N ASN A 688 -21.88 18.69 4.66
CA ASN A 688 -22.52 20.01 4.65
C ASN A 688 -21.54 21.10 4.18
N ALA A 689 -22.07 22.23 3.73
CA ALA A 689 -21.28 23.34 3.18
C ALA A 689 -20.31 24.01 4.18
N SER A 690 -20.32 23.62 5.45
CA SER A 690 -19.39 24.06 6.49
C SER A 690 -18.29 23.02 6.79
N GLY A 691 -18.17 21.95 5.98
CA GLY A 691 -17.18 20.89 6.13
C GLY A 691 -17.54 19.81 7.17
N GLY A 692 -18.72 19.86 7.78
CA GLY A 692 -19.19 18.84 8.72
C GLY A 692 -20.03 17.75 8.04
N PHE A 693 -20.13 16.57 8.66
CA PHE A 693 -20.93 15.46 8.15
C PHE A 693 -22.14 15.18 9.05
N THR A 694 -23.24 14.75 8.45
CA THR A 694 -24.45 14.32 9.16
C THR A 694 -24.92 12.96 8.67
N LEU A 695 -25.28 12.06 9.60
CA LEU A 695 -25.98 10.81 9.28
C LEU A 695 -27.37 11.16 8.72
N ALA A 696 -27.56 10.93 7.43
CA ALA A 696 -28.78 11.28 6.70
C ALA A 696 -29.78 10.13 6.66
N THR A 697 -29.31 8.88 6.59
CA THR A 697 -30.15 7.67 6.54
C THR A 697 -29.43 6.50 7.19
N ALA A 698 -30.18 5.63 7.86
CA ALA A 698 -29.72 4.37 8.42
C ALA A 698 -30.80 3.30 8.15
N THR A 699 -30.48 2.29 7.35
CA THR A 699 -31.45 1.33 6.80
C THR A 699 -30.87 -0.08 6.73
N ASP A 700 -31.75 -1.08 6.76
CA ASP A 700 -31.46 -2.44 6.28
C ASP A 700 -32.13 -2.59 4.90
N PRO A 701 -31.38 -2.44 3.79
CA PRO A 701 -31.93 -2.52 2.44
C PRO A 701 -32.06 -3.96 1.93
N LEU A 702 -31.52 -4.97 2.63
CA LEU A 702 -31.62 -6.39 2.24
C LEU A 702 -32.71 -7.13 3.02
N ALA A 703 -33.11 -6.62 4.19
CA ALA A 703 -34.06 -7.23 5.12
C ALA A 703 -33.70 -8.68 5.50
N ALA A 704 -32.40 -8.99 5.54
CA ALA A 704 -31.85 -10.34 5.61
C ALA A 704 -30.66 -10.42 6.58
N THR A 705 -30.42 -11.61 7.13
CA THR A 705 -29.21 -11.88 7.94
C THR A 705 -27.96 -11.86 7.06
N THR A 706 -26.89 -11.20 7.51
CA THR A 706 -25.62 -11.14 6.78
C THR A 706 -24.62 -12.18 7.26
N ASN A 707 -23.92 -12.83 6.34
CA ASN A 707 -22.86 -13.79 6.68
C ASN A 707 -21.49 -13.13 6.97
N ASP A 708 -21.18 -12.02 6.29
CA ASP A 708 -19.92 -11.27 6.40
C ASP A 708 -20.17 -9.75 6.39
N GLY A 709 -21.27 -9.34 7.05
CA GLY A 709 -21.78 -7.97 7.02
C GLY A 709 -22.25 -7.53 5.63
N ILE A 710 -22.35 -6.21 5.45
CA ILE A 710 -22.81 -5.56 4.23
C ILE A 710 -21.63 -5.02 3.41
N TYR A 711 -21.66 -5.31 2.11
CA TYR A 711 -20.83 -4.69 1.10
C TYR A 711 -21.61 -3.61 0.35
N VAL A 712 -20.91 -2.52 0.01
CA VAL A 712 -21.43 -1.36 -0.72
C VAL A 712 -20.44 -0.98 -1.82
N GLY A 713 -20.93 -0.54 -2.99
CA GLY A 713 -20.13 -0.13 -4.15
C GLY A 713 -20.91 0.71 -5.15
#